data_AF-A0A819G7H8-F1
#
_entry.id   AF-A0A819G7H8-F1
#
_cell.length_a   1.000
_cell.length_b   1.000
_cell.length_c   1.000
_cell.angle_alpha   90.00
_cell.angle_beta   90.00
_cell.angle_gamma   90.00
#
_symmetry.space_group_name_H-M   'P 1'
#
loop_
_entity.id
_entity.type
_entity.pdbx_description
1 polymer ?
#
loop_
_entity_poly.entity_id
_entity_poly.type
_entity_poly.pdbx_seq_one_letter_code
_entity_poly.pdbx_strand_id
1 'polypeptide(L)'
;MEFHRKFLNTIQSLLPMQIFICYCFVISGLIVNVVQLLTCIFIWPFSKQIYRRINYCLGTLLWSQLTFLYSWWSDSNVTVYVDPQDLKHLQHEYSIILVNHRYEIDWLLGLVVAQELGILGGLKIVGKRSLSLIPILGWSWFFSESIFLRRIWESDKKVLEHDIQQLLNGYPDNYYFSFLMACEGTRFTEPKRLESMKYAQEKNLPELKYHILPRTRGFTMIMQGAKGKIPGIYNFMLGFSKDGASPIFRTLLKGHSCKAQLYIKRVPTSQIPYEDDATCGEWVHKLFQEKDRIYDHFIQHDNFDGLGVPEVPVVRNYSDLLIEIFWIVTIGIPSLIWFGKFIFHSTLFGKIIFALIILMVYVIVQLMINMSSCFFYCIINSLKMFCPDEELIEEDDASSPFNLVMTFILTPLLVSRRVKRSAALVRQKLGTGVRHTMLKSIHGLSSTAKRIARMKDFVKKPRNLLKKPKAPSKISIYKLLPLRLISRVMGWISRLYLPVWLRPLIFYFYIKIFSCNPHEMYNEDLKSYCTISEFFRRKIKMELRPIDKQSPIVSTCDGHVLTCGKVSRGLIEQVKGITYTASSFLGVPLTAGLMKFQQQNKTRSNSNYDYDDAHSYAESLLRYRSHALYYAVIYLAPGDYHRFHSPTEWQISWRCHYIGHLFSVNPKVANWLQNLFCLNERAAYYDKPFQTIRNSNEILLKRADNFGDFNFGSTVVLVFEAPDNLVFNVKPGDPIKLGQSLCDLDRQNDIDVQDIKQDGNTSSTLSTEETQSSNEEDENLNIENEEKNIDRELLIDTVALDAAIVDADAIANTDVITDQEVKLNITDE
;
A
#
# COMPACT_ATOMS: atom_id res chain seq x y z
N MET A 1 -49.10 19.65 -18.37
CA MET A 1 -47.78 19.86 -17.73
C MET A 1 -47.63 19.09 -16.42
N GLU A 2 -48.59 19.17 -15.49
CA GLU A 2 -48.48 18.50 -14.18
C GLU A 2 -48.40 16.95 -14.27
N PHE A 3 -49.17 16.33 -15.17
CA PHE A 3 -49.08 14.89 -15.45
C PHE A 3 -47.68 14.47 -15.93
N HIS A 4 -47.08 15.24 -16.84
CA HIS A 4 -45.74 14.98 -17.37
C HIS A 4 -44.69 15.09 -16.26
N ARG A 5 -44.81 16.10 -15.38
CA ARG A 5 -43.92 16.27 -14.22
C ARG A 5 -44.04 15.13 -13.22
N LYS A 6 -45.27 14.69 -12.90
CA LYS A 6 -45.50 13.52 -12.04
C LYS A 6 -44.94 12.23 -12.66
N PHE A 7 -45.11 12.04 -13.97
CA PHE A 7 -44.58 10.90 -14.70
C PHE A 7 -43.05 10.88 -14.69
N LEU A 8 -42.40 12.01 -14.98
CA LEU A 8 -40.94 12.15 -14.92
C LEU A 8 -40.41 11.89 -13.51
N ASN A 9 -40.98 12.52 -12.49
CA ASN A 9 -40.59 12.28 -11.10
C ASN A 9 -40.72 10.80 -10.71
N THR A 10 -41.76 10.13 -11.22
CA THR A 10 -41.93 8.69 -11.00
C THR A 10 -40.77 7.90 -11.62
N ILE A 11 -40.41 8.17 -12.88
CA ILE A 11 -39.26 7.54 -13.55
C ILE A 11 -37.94 7.84 -12.83
N GLN A 12 -37.71 9.10 -12.45
CA GLN A 12 -36.49 9.53 -11.77
C GLN A 12 -36.34 8.89 -10.39
N SER A 13 -37.46 8.60 -9.72
CA SER A 13 -37.46 7.89 -8.44
C SER A 13 -37.10 6.39 -8.56
N LEU A 14 -37.12 5.82 -9.77
CA LEU A 14 -36.79 4.41 -10.00
C LEU A 14 -35.30 4.14 -9.74
N LEU A 15 -35.03 3.15 -8.89
CA LEU A 15 -33.67 2.74 -8.53
C LEU A 15 -32.79 2.41 -9.75
N PRO A 16 -33.26 1.69 -10.80
CA PRO A 16 -32.44 1.43 -11.99
C PRO A 16 -31.98 2.70 -12.70
N MET A 17 -32.83 3.74 -12.73
CA MET A 17 -32.50 5.00 -13.38
C MET A 17 -31.43 5.78 -12.60
N GLN A 18 -31.54 5.78 -11.27
CA GLN A 18 -30.51 6.36 -10.38
C GLN A 18 -29.17 5.62 -10.51
N ILE A 19 -29.20 4.29 -10.59
CA ILE A 19 -28.00 3.48 -10.82
C ILE A 19 -27.39 3.82 -12.18
N PHE A 20 -28.20 4.00 -13.22
CA PHE A 20 -27.72 4.32 -14.57
C PHE A 20 -27.00 5.68 -14.63
N ILE A 21 -27.57 6.73 -14.04
CA ILE A 21 -26.93 8.06 -13.99
C ILE A 21 -25.64 8.02 -13.17
N CYS A 22 -25.68 7.40 -11.98
CA CYS A 22 -24.49 7.24 -11.16
C CYS A 22 -23.41 6.42 -11.88
N TYR A 23 -23.79 5.39 -12.63
CA TYR A 23 -22.87 4.61 -13.45
C TYR A 23 -22.23 5.46 -14.53
N CYS A 24 -23.01 6.25 -15.28
CA CYS A 24 -22.49 7.14 -16.30
C CYS A 24 -21.48 8.13 -15.70
N PHE A 25 -21.83 8.78 -14.59
CA PHE A 25 -20.95 9.68 -13.85
C PHE A 25 -19.65 9.01 -13.38
N VAL A 26 -19.74 7.78 -12.85
CA VAL A 26 -18.58 7.05 -12.34
C VAL A 26 -17.61 6.70 -13.48
N ILE A 27 -18.12 6.16 -14.58
CA ILE A 27 -17.27 5.75 -15.71
C ILE A 27 -16.70 6.97 -16.44
N SER A 28 -17.52 7.98 -16.73
CA SER A 28 -17.06 9.22 -17.36
C SER A 28 -16.01 9.92 -16.49
N GLY A 29 -16.22 9.98 -15.17
CA GLY A 29 -15.27 10.58 -14.23
C GLY A 29 -13.95 9.82 -14.10
N LEU A 30 -13.96 8.48 -14.21
CA LEU A 30 -12.74 7.69 -14.30
C LEU A 30 -11.99 7.95 -15.60
N ILE A 31 -12.69 8.03 -16.74
CA ILE A 31 -12.08 8.36 -18.04
C ILE A 31 -11.44 9.75 -17.97
N VAL A 32 -12.17 10.76 -17.48
CA VAL A 32 -11.65 12.13 -17.30
C VAL A 32 -10.38 12.11 -16.45
N ASN A 33 -10.39 11.44 -15.30
CA ASN A 33 -9.20 11.36 -14.44
C ASN A 33 -8.01 10.65 -15.09
N VAL A 34 -8.25 9.61 -15.89
CA VAL A 34 -7.18 8.96 -16.65
C VAL A 34 -6.57 9.95 -17.64
N VAL A 35 -7.39 10.71 -18.37
CA VAL A 35 -6.89 11.75 -19.28
C VAL A 35 -6.15 12.84 -18.51
N GLN A 36 -6.67 13.30 -17.37
CA GLN A 36 -5.98 14.27 -16.51
C GLN A 36 -4.62 13.74 -16.03
N LEU A 37 -4.55 12.47 -15.59
CA LEU A 37 -3.30 11.81 -15.21
C LEU A 37 -2.31 11.75 -16.38
N LEU A 38 -2.76 11.38 -17.58
CA LEU A 38 -1.93 11.36 -18.77
C LEU A 38 -1.42 12.76 -19.11
N THR A 39 -2.26 13.80 -19.02
CA THR A 39 -1.81 15.18 -19.24
C THR A 39 -0.83 15.64 -18.16
N CYS A 40 -0.99 15.20 -16.91
CA CYS A 40 -0.06 15.47 -15.83
C CYS A 40 1.32 14.82 -16.07
N ILE A 41 1.35 13.61 -16.62
CA ILE A 41 2.61 12.89 -16.89
C ILE A 41 3.29 13.42 -18.17
N PHE A 42 2.53 13.62 -19.25
CA PHE A 42 3.09 13.86 -20.58
C PHE A 42 3.06 15.31 -21.04
N ILE A 43 2.23 16.18 -20.44
CA ILE A 43 2.07 17.58 -20.89
C ILE A 43 2.57 18.56 -19.84
N TRP A 44 2.20 18.38 -18.57
CA TRP A 44 2.58 19.27 -17.47
C TRP A 44 4.10 19.55 -17.39
N PRO A 45 5.01 18.57 -17.58
CA PRO A 45 6.45 18.83 -17.52
C PRO A 45 6.97 19.75 -18.64
N PHE A 46 6.28 19.79 -19.78
CA PHE A 46 6.72 20.56 -20.96
C PHE A 46 5.96 21.89 -21.10
N SER A 47 4.66 21.91 -20.76
CA SER A 47 3.84 23.12 -20.83
C SER A 47 2.70 23.10 -19.81
N LYS A 48 2.88 23.89 -18.74
CA LYS A 48 1.82 24.14 -17.74
C LYS A 48 0.61 24.86 -18.36
N GLN A 49 0.81 25.70 -19.37
CA GLN A 49 -0.29 26.41 -20.03
C GLN A 49 -1.22 25.45 -20.78
N ILE A 50 -0.67 24.55 -21.59
CA ILE A 50 -1.48 23.56 -22.32
C ILE A 50 -2.16 22.61 -21.33
N TYR A 51 -1.43 22.15 -20.31
CA TYR A 51 -2.01 21.34 -19.23
C TYR A 51 -3.23 22.02 -18.57
N ARG A 52 -3.11 23.30 -18.23
CA ARG A 52 -4.20 24.07 -17.59
C ARG A 52 -5.39 24.26 -18.52
N ARG A 53 -5.17 24.56 -19.81
CA ARG A 53 -6.26 24.66 -20.80
C ARG A 53 -7.02 23.34 -20.95
N ILE A 54 -6.29 22.23 -21.06
CA ILE A 54 -6.92 20.90 -21.16
C ILE A 54 -7.68 20.57 -19.89
N ASN A 55 -7.08 20.77 -18.71
CA ASN A 55 -7.75 20.51 -17.42
C ASN A 55 -8.97 21.40 -17.20
N TYR A 56 -8.95 22.63 -17.70
CA TYR A 56 -10.13 23.49 -17.67
C TYR A 56 -11.30 22.84 -18.43
N CYS A 57 -11.07 22.36 -19.65
CA CYS A 57 -12.09 21.66 -20.44
C CYS A 57 -12.53 20.34 -19.80
N LEU A 58 -11.58 19.54 -19.28
CA LEU A 58 -11.87 18.29 -18.58
C LEU A 58 -12.68 18.51 -17.30
N GLY A 59 -12.37 19.59 -16.57
CA GLY A 59 -13.12 20.06 -15.41
C GLY A 59 -14.56 20.36 -15.81
N THR A 60 -14.78 21.18 -16.83
CA THR A 60 -16.12 21.47 -17.35
C THR A 60 -16.88 20.19 -17.72
N LEU A 61 -16.27 19.25 -18.45
CA LEU A 61 -16.90 17.99 -18.83
C LEU A 61 -17.34 17.11 -17.64
N LEU A 62 -16.57 17.12 -16.55
CA LEU A 62 -16.92 16.37 -15.34
C LEU A 62 -17.98 17.09 -14.51
N TRP A 63 -17.74 18.37 -14.21
CA TRP A 63 -18.58 19.14 -13.30
C TRP A 63 -19.97 19.43 -13.90
N SER A 64 -20.08 19.54 -15.23
CA SER A 64 -21.36 19.71 -15.93
C SER A 64 -22.35 18.58 -15.67
N GLN A 65 -21.90 17.38 -15.34
CA GLN A 65 -22.80 16.26 -14.98
C GLN A 65 -23.47 16.51 -13.62
N LEU A 66 -22.80 17.20 -12.69
CA LEU A 66 -23.38 17.56 -11.40
C LEU A 66 -24.32 18.77 -11.51
N THR A 67 -23.98 19.76 -12.35
CA THR A 67 -24.88 20.89 -12.62
C THR A 67 -26.08 20.45 -13.45
N PHE A 68 -25.92 19.48 -14.38
CA PHE A 68 -27.02 18.76 -15.03
C PHE A 68 -27.95 18.12 -13.99
N LEU A 69 -27.39 17.40 -13.01
CA LEU A 69 -28.18 16.76 -11.95
C LEU A 69 -29.03 17.78 -11.18
N TYR A 70 -28.48 18.97 -10.93
CA TYR A 70 -29.20 20.05 -10.27
C TYR A 70 -30.26 20.68 -11.18
N SER A 71 -29.83 21.29 -12.29
CA SER A 71 -30.69 22.14 -13.12
C SER A 71 -31.67 21.35 -13.99
N TRP A 72 -31.23 20.28 -14.63
CA TRP A 72 -32.00 19.55 -15.64
C TRP A 72 -32.68 18.30 -15.09
N TRP A 73 -31.98 17.50 -14.28
CA TRP A 73 -32.55 16.27 -13.73
C TRP A 73 -33.55 16.56 -12.61
N SER A 74 -33.16 17.32 -11.59
CA SER A 74 -34.04 17.59 -10.44
C SER A 74 -35.00 18.75 -10.65
N ASP A 75 -34.92 19.44 -11.80
CA ASP A 75 -35.72 20.63 -12.09
C ASP A 75 -35.55 21.72 -11.00
N SER A 76 -34.35 21.80 -10.40
CA SER A 76 -34.01 22.80 -9.39
C SER A 76 -33.72 24.15 -10.03
N ASN A 77 -33.86 25.22 -9.25
CA ASN A 77 -33.55 26.58 -9.67
C ASN A 77 -32.72 27.31 -8.60
N VAL A 78 -31.87 28.21 -9.08
CA VAL A 78 -31.14 29.14 -8.22
C VAL A 78 -31.51 30.56 -8.61
N THR A 79 -31.93 31.34 -7.63
CA THR A 79 -32.14 32.78 -7.77
C THR A 79 -30.92 33.51 -7.19
N VAL A 80 -30.34 34.45 -7.94
CA VAL A 80 -29.16 35.18 -7.48
C VAL A 80 -29.52 36.65 -7.23
N TYR A 81 -29.12 37.18 -6.08
CA TYR A 81 -29.29 38.57 -5.70
C TYR A 81 -27.93 39.24 -5.75
N VAL A 82 -27.68 40.05 -6.78
CA VAL A 82 -26.35 40.57 -7.09
C VAL A 82 -26.43 41.85 -7.91
N ASP A 83 -25.46 42.75 -7.74
CA ASP A 83 -25.25 43.83 -8.70
C ASP A 83 -24.77 43.23 -10.05
N PRO A 84 -25.46 43.49 -11.18
CA PRO A 84 -25.03 42.99 -12.49
C PRO A 84 -23.57 43.32 -12.85
N GLN A 85 -22.99 44.39 -12.32
CA GLN A 85 -21.58 44.72 -12.51
C GLN A 85 -20.65 43.74 -11.78
N ASP A 86 -20.98 43.37 -10.54
CA ASP A 86 -20.21 42.41 -9.75
C ASP A 86 -20.16 41.03 -10.44
N LEU A 87 -21.27 40.64 -11.06
CA LEU A 87 -21.36 39.39 -11.82
C LEU A 87 -20.46 39.41 -13.07
N LYS A 88 -20.41 40.54 -13.79
CA LYS A 88 -19.48 40.73 -14.92
C LYS A 88 -18.03 40.68 -14.49
N HIS A 89 -17.70 41.28 -13.34
CA HIS A 89 -16.36 41.18 -12.77
C HIS A 89 -16.00 39.72 -12.47
N LEU A 90 -16.91 38.95 -11.87
CA LEU A 90 -16.65 37.56 -11.48
C LEU A 90 -16.30 36.66 -12.68
N GLN A 91 -16.86 36.97 -13.85
CA GLN A 91 -16.57 36.27 -15.10
C GLN A 91 -15.18 36.58 -15.68
N HIS A 92 -14.59 37.73 -15.36
CA HIS A 92 -13.39 38.27 -16.03
C HIS A 92 -12.23 38.60 -15.09
N GLU A 93 -12.24 38.09 -13.85
CA GLU A 93 -11.14 38.30 -12.90
C GLU A 93 -10.86 37.06 -12.04
N TYR A 94 -9.63 36.94 -11.53
CA TYR A 94 -9.33 35.95 -10.49
C TYR A 94 -10.05 36.34 -9.21
N SER A 95 -10.71 35.38 -8.56
CA SER A 95 -11.55 35.70 -7.39
C SER A 95 -11.44 34.68 -6.26
N ILE A 96 -11.80 35.12 -5.05
CA ILE A 96 -12.01 34.25 -3.89
C ILE A 96 -13.49 34.33 -3.53
N ILE A 97 -14.17 33.18 -3.49
CA ILE A 97 -15.58 33.06 -3.14
C ILE A 97 -15.68 32.52 -1.70
N LEU A 98 -16.27 33.32 -0.82
CA LEU A 98 -16.50 32.99 0.58
C LEU A 98 -17.96 32.58 0.81
N VAL A 99 -18.19 31.28 0.89
CA VAL A 99 -19.54 30.69 1.07
C VAL A 99 -19.78 30.31 2.53
N ASN A 100 -21.02 30.46 3.01
CA ASN A 100 -21.47 29.82 4.26
C ASN A 100 -21.60 28.30 4.06
N HIS A 101 -21.37 27.50 5.11
CA HIS A 101 -21.35 26.05 4.96
C HIS A 101 -22.39 25.38 5.85
N ARG A 102 -23.62 25.27 5.35
CA ARG A 102 -24.76 24.71 6.08
C ARG A 102 -25.26 23.39 5.52
N TYR A 103 -25.34 23.27 4.20
CA TYR A 103 -25.97 22.13 3.54
C TYR A 103 -24.93 21.22 2.88
N GLU A 104 -25.38 20.04 2.47
CA GLU A 104 -24.51 19.06 1.81
C GLU A 104 -24.06 19.50 0.42
N ILE A 105 -24.95 20.24 -0.27
CA ILE A 105 -24.78 20.66 -1.66
C ILE A 105 -24.34 22.13 -1.80
N ASP A 106 -23.82 22.78 -0.74
CA ASP A 106 -23.39 24.19 -0.80
C ASP A 106 -22.36 24.42 -1.92
N TRP A 107 -21.38 23.54 -2.01
CA TRP A 107 -20.32 23.61 -3.02
C TRP A 107 -20.84 23.32 -4.44
N LEU A 108 -21.92 22.53 -4.57
CA LEU A 108 -22.56 22.30 -5.84
C LEU A 108 -23.19 23.59 -6.38
N LEU A 109 -23.72 24.46 -5.51
CA LEU A 109 -24.27 25.72 -5.99
C LEU A 109 -23.20 26.68 -6.48
N GLY A 110 -22.00 26.63 -5.89
CA GLY A 110 -20.83 27.29 -6.45
C GLY A 110 -20.52 26.82 -7.88
N LEU A 111 -20.65 25.52 -8.16
CA LEU A 111 -20.52 24.98 -9.52
C LEU A 111 -21.65 25.44 -10.45
N VAL A 112 -22.89 25.45 -9.98
CA VAL A 112 -24.05 25.93 -10.77
C VAL A 112 -23.83 27.38 -11.20
N VAL A 113 -23.48 28.28 -10.26
CA VAL A 113 -23.20 29.69 -10.62
C VAL A 113 -21.98 29.80 -11.55
N ALA A 114 -20.91 29.04 -11.30
CA ALA A 114 -19.72 29.05 -12.16
C ALA A 114 -20.03 28.57 -13.60
N GLN A 115 -20.94 27.61 -13.76
CA GLN A 115 -21.35 27.11 -15.07
C GLN A 115 -22.11 28.14 -15.89
N GLU A 116 -22.90 28.97 -15.23
CA GLU A 116 -23.71 30.00 -15.87
C GLU A 116 -22.87 31.21 -16.25
N LEU A 117 -21.76 31.42 -15.55
CA LEU A 117 -20.73 32.40 -15.92
C LEU A 117 -19.72 31.86 -16.94
N GLY A 118 -19.80 30.58 -17.30
CA GLY A 118 -18.84 29.95 -18.22
C GLY A 118 -17.44 29.78 -17.62
N ILE A 119 -17.31 29.80 -16.29
CA ILE A 119 -16.04 29.66 -15.56
C ILE A 119 -15.91 28.33 -14.81
N LEU A 120 -16.77 27.34 -15.11
CA LEU A 120 -16.86 26.06 -14.38
C LEU A 120 -15.51 25.33 -14.27
N GLY A 121 -14.76 25.23 -15.36
CA GLY A 121 -13.43 24.61 -15.39
C GLY A 121 -12.37 25.35 -14.56
N GLY A 122 -12.64 26.61 -14.19
CA GLY A 122 -11.78 27.45 -13.36
C GLY A 122 -12.14 27.43 -11.88
N LEU A 123 -13.21 26.75 -11.46
CA LEU A 123 -13.56 26.70 -10.03
C LEU A 123 -12.62 25.76 -9.28
N LYS A 124 -11.89 26.31 -8.31
CA LYS A 124 -10.91 25.58 -7.49
C LYS A 124 -11.41 25.53 -6.05
N ILE A 125 -11.41 24.37 -5.43
CA ILE A 125 -11.84 24.26 -4.03
C ILE A 125 -10.65 24.49 -3.09
N VAL A 126 -10.91 25.09 -1.93
CA VAL A 126 -9.99 25.07 -0.79
C VAL A 126 -10.55 24.14 0.27
N GLY A 127 -9.96 22.95 0.38
CA GLY A 127 -10.54 21.84 1.12
C GLY A 127 -9.58 21.18 2.11
N LYS A 128 -10.14 20.28 2.93
CA LYS A 128 -9.33 19.41 3.79
C LYS A 128 -8.55 18.40 2.93
N ARG A 129 -7.30 18.10 3.27
CA ARG A 129 -6.45 17.13 2.54
C ARG A 129 -7.12 15.77 2.29
N SER A 130 -7.96 15.33 3.22
CA SER A 130 -8.70 14.09 3.07
C SER A 130 -9.65 14.04 1.86
N LEU A 131 -10.11 15.20 1.36
CA LEU A 131 -10.96 15.28 0.17
C LEU A 131 -10.20 14.88 -1.10
N SER A 132 -8.87 15.08 -1.16
CA SER A 132 -8.04 14.65 -2.30
C SER A 132 -7.99 13.13 -2.48
N LEU A 133 -8.37 12.36 -1.44
CA LEU A 133 -8.40 10.90 -1.49
C LEU A 133 -9.69 10.34 -2.10
N ILE A 134 -10.71 11.18 -2.29
CA ILE A 134 -11.99 10.74 -2.85
C ILE A 134 -11.79 10.42 -4.33
N PRO A 135 -12.03 9.17 -4.77
CA PRO A 135 -11.93 8.83 -6.18
C PRO A 135 -12.88 9.70 -7.01
N ILE A 136 -12.52 9.97 -8.27
CA ILE A 136 -13.29 10.84 -9.15
C ILE A 136 -13.18 12.31 -8.76
N LEU A 137 -13.88 12.72 -7.71
CA LEU A 137 -14.00 14.11 -7.27
C LEU A 137 -12.68 14.67 -6.75
N GLY A 138 -12.06 13.97 -5.79
CA GLY A 138 -10.81 14.37 -5.15
C GLY A 138 -9.63 14.42 -6.11
N TRP A 139 -9.55 13.44 -7.01
CA TRP A 139 -8.53 13.38 -8.05
C TRP A 139 -8.70 14.49 -9.08
N SER A 140 -9.94 14.76 -9.53
CA SER A 140 -10.18 15.84 -10.48
C SER A 140 -9.85 17.20 -9.88
N TRP A 141 -10.22 17.48 -8.63
CA TRP A 141 -9.79 18.69 -7.93
C TRP A 141 -8.28 18.79 -7.81
N PHE A 142 -7.61 17.68 -7.52
CA PHE A 142 -6.15 17.62 -7.45
C PHE A 142 -5.49 17.97 -8.79
N PHE A 143 -5.91 17.33 -9.89
CA PHE A 143 -5.40 17.65 -11.23
C PHE A 143 -5.76 19.08 -11.67
N SER A 144 -6.88 19.61 -11.19
CA SER A 144 -7.28 20.99 -11.42
C SER A 144 -6.53 22.01 -10.55
N GLU A 145 -5.43 21.62 -9.89
CA GLU A 145 -4.61 22.48 -9.02
C GLU A 145 -5.44 23.16 -7.90
N SER A 146 -6.40 22.43 -7.31
CA SER A 146 -7.13 22.88 -6.11
C SER A 146 -6.28 22.75 -4.86
N ILE A 147 -6.58 23.57 -3.84
CA ILE A 147 -5.76 23.67 -2.63
C ILE A 147 -6.30 22.73 -1.54
N PHE A 148 -5.41 21.92 -0.98
CA PHE A 148 -5.74 20.93 0.05
C PHE A 148 -4.91 21.13 1.32
N LEU A 149 -5.55 21.57 2.40
CA LEU A 149 -4.89 21.91 3.67
C LEU A 149 -4.82 20.73 4.64
N ARG A 150 -3.69 20.56 5.33
CA ARG A 150 -3.52 19.57 6.41
C ARG A 150 -3.99 20.08 7.75
N ARG A 151 -4.14 21.41 7.90
CA ARG A 151 -4.44 22.12 9.16
C ARG A 151 -3.26 22.12 10.12
N ILE A 152 -2.04 22.10 9.56
CA ILE A 152 -0.77 22.23 10.29
C ILE A 152 -0.07 23.47 9.74
N TRP A 153 0.07 24.48 10.59
CA TRP A 153 0.42 25.84 10.20
C TRP A 153 1.74 25.94 9.44
N GLU A 154 2.83 25.41 10.02
CA GLU A 154 4.18 25.56 9.46
C GLU A 154 4.30 24.90 8.08
N SER A 155 3.76 23.69 7.93
CA SER A 155 3.82 22.94 6.67
C SER A 155 2.93 23.52 5.57
N ASP A 156 1.76 24.09 5.95
CA ASP A 156 0.82 24.61 4.96
C ASP A 156 1.29 25.97 4.42
N LYS A 157 2.09 26.75 5.18
CA LYS A 157 2.48 28.13 4.80
C LYS A 157 3.39 28.22 3.58
N LYS A 158 4.52 27.51 3.57
CA LYS A 158 5.48 27.61 2.47
C LYS A 158 4.92 27.05 1.16
N VAL A 159 4.18 25.95 1.24
CA VAL A 159 3.54 25.31 0.09
C VAL A 159 2.48 26.22 -0.52
N LEU A 160 1.62 26.81 0.32
CA LEU A 160 0.52 27.65 -0.15
C LEU A 160 1.00 28.91 -0.86
N GLU A 161 2.02 29.59 -0.31
CA GLU A 161 2.56 30.80 -0.94
C GLU A 161 3.15 30.49 -2.32
N HIS A 162 3.92 29.42 -2.42
CA HIS A 162 4.54 28.99 -3.67
C HIS A 162 3.48 28.58 -4.72
N ASP A 163 2.53 27.74 -4.35
CA ASP A 163 1.52 27.20 -5.27
C ASP A 163 0.59 28.31 -5.79
N ILE A 164 0.16 29.23 -4.92
CA ILE A 164 -0.68 30.37 -5.30
C ILE A 164 0.07 31.29 -6.25
N GLN A 165 1.34 31.60 -5.98
CA GLN A 165 2.15 32.43 -6.86
C GLN A 165 2.36 31.76 -8.22
N GLN A 166 2.63 30.44 -8.27
CA GLN A 166 2.74 29.70 -9.53
C GLN A 166 1.43 29.67 -10.33
N LEU A 167 0.29 29.60 -9.64
CA LEU A 167 -1.02 29.62 -10.28
C LEU A 167 -1.28 30.99 -10.91
N LEU A 168 -1.14 32.06 -10.12
CA LEU A 168 -1.39 33.43 -10.55
C LEU A 168 -0.44 33.91 -11.65
N ASN A 169 0.82 33.46 -11.66
CA ASN A 169 1.81 33.89 -12.64
C ASN A 169 1.77 33.12 -13.97
N GLY A 170 1.13 31.94 -14.01
CA GLY A 170 1.22 31.04 -15.15
C GLY A 170 -0.11 30.55 -15.68
N TYR A 171 -1.23 31.12 -15.25
CA TYR A 171 -2.54 30.72 -15.76
C TYR A 171 -2.71 31.20 -17.21
N PRO A 172 -3.38 30.43 -18.09
CA PRO A 172 -3.53 30.84 -19.48
C PRO A 172 -4.33 32.14 -19.65
N ASP A 173 -3.93 32.97 -20.60
CA ASP A 173 -4.66 34.22 -20.92
C ASP A 173 -6.12 33.93 -21.30
N ASN A 174 -7.03 34.83 -20.90
CA ASN A 174 -8.49 34.71 -21.05
C ASN A 174 -9.14 33.53 -20.29
N TYR A 175 -8.39 32.85 -19.42
CA TYR A 175 -8.95 31.90 -18.47
C TYR A 175 -8.84 32.48 -17.06
N TYR A 176 -9.96 32.50 -16.35
CA TYR A 176 -10.03 32.94 -14.97
C TYR A 176 -10.35 31.74 -14.06
N PHE A 177 -9.94 31.84 -12.80
CA PHE A 177 -10.22 30.84 -11.80
C PHE A 177 -10.72 31.50 -10.51
N SER A 178 -11.53 30.76 -9.77
CA SER A 178 -12.13 31.22 -8.52
C SER A 178 -11.88 30.22 -7.42
N PHE A 179 -11.32 30.66 -6.30
CA PHE A 179 -11.18 29.81 -5.11
C PHE A 179 -12.48 29.79 -4.32
N LEU A 180 -13.16 28.65 -4.27
CA LEU A 180 -14.33 28.45 -3.42
C LEU A 180 -13.89 27.93 -2.06
N MET A 181 -14.16 28.70 -0.99
CA MET A 181 -13.81 28.31 0.37
C MET A 181 -14.90 28.69 1.38
N ALA A 182 -14.99 27.87 2.43
CA ALA A 182 -15.82 28.12 3.59
C ALA A 182 -14.95 28.32 4.84
N CYS A 183 -14.87 29.56 5.34
CA CYS A 183 -14.03 29.88 6.50
C CYS A 183 -14.50 29.18 7.79
N GLU A 184 -15.76 28.76 7.89
CA GLU A 184 -16.27 27.94 9.01
C GLU A 184 -15.47 26.63 9.17
N GLY A 185 -14.92 26.11 8.08
CA GLY A 185 -14.05 24.93 8.05
C GLY A 185 -14.74 23.59 8.34
N THR A 186 -16.03 23.61 8.70
CA THR A 186 -16.92 22.45 8.82
C THR A 186 -18.37 22.86 8.63
N ARG A 187 -19.24 21.93 8.19
CA ARG A 187 -20.68 22.19 8.13
C ARG A 187 -21.29 22.60 9.46
N PHE A 188 -22.16 23.58 9.39
CA PHE A 188 -23.04 24.03 10.45
C PHE A 188 -23.90 22.89 10.98
N THR A 189 -23.90 22.74 12.30
CA THR A 189 -24.80 21.89 13.06
C THR A 189 -24.99 22.54 14.42
N GLU A 190 -26.19 22.48 15.00
CA GLU A 190 -26.43 23.10 16.31
C GLU A 190 -25.41 22.72 17.39
N PRO A 191 -24.98 21.45 17.56
CA PRO A 191 -23.98 21.10 18.56
C PRO A 191 -22.64 21.84 18.37
N LYS A 192 -22.14 21.91 17.13
CA LYS A 192 -20.90 22.64 16.82
C LYS A 192 -21.05 24.15 16.95
N ARG A 193 -22.24 24.69 16.66
CA ARG A 193 -22.52 26.11 16.90
C ARG A 193 -22.41 26.40 18.39
N LEU A 194 -23.03 25.58 19.25
CA LEU A 194 -22.93 25.73 20.71
C LEU A 194 -21.47 25.65 21.21
N GLU A 195 -20.68 24.71 20.70
CA GLU A 195 -19.23 24.63 20.99
C GLU A 195 -18.49 25.89 20.54
N SER A 196 -18.79 26.38 19.33
CA SER A 196 -18.22 27.62 18.80
C SER A 196 -18.61 28.84 19.63
N MET A 197 -19.83 28.88 20.19
CA MET A 197 -20.29 30.00 21.03
C MET A 197 -19.57 30.01 22.38
N LYS A 198 -19.33 28.84 22.99
CA LYS A 198 -18.50 28.75 24.21
C LYS A 198 -17.10 29.31 23.97
N TYR A 199 -16.47 28.93 22.85
CA TYR A 199 -15.18 29.48 22.46
C TYR A 199 -15.24 30.99 22.20
N ALA A 200 -16.34 31.48 21.61
CA ALA A 200 -16.55 32.92 21.38
C ALA A 200 -16.54 33.70 22.71
N GLN A 201 -17.29 33.22 23.70
CA GLN A 201 -17.36 33.80 25.04
C GLN A 201 -16.00 33.78 25.74
N GLU A 202 -15.28 32.66 25.70
CA GLU A 202 -13.94 32.53 26.29
C GLU A 202 -12.90 33.48 25.67
N LYS A 203 -13.06 33.83 24.39
CA LYS A 203 -12.13 34.69 23.64
C LYS A 203 -12.65 36.12 23.44
N ASN A 204 -13.76 36.50 24.07
CA ASN A 204 -14.43 37.79 23.87
C ASN A 204 -14.68 38.11 22.39
N LEU A 205 -15.04 37.09 21.61
CA LEU A 205 -15.43 37.21 20.21
C LEU A 205 -16.97 37.32 20.09
N PRO A 206 -17.48 37.91 19.00
CA PRO A 206 -18.91 38.05 18.80
C PRO A 206 -19.62 36.71 18.68
N GLU A 207 -20.79 36.60 19.31
CA GLU A 207 -21.69 35.47 19.15
C GLU A 207 -22.44 35.55 17.81
N LEU A 208 -22.58 34.40 17.14
CA LEU A 208 -23.27 34.27 15.84
C LEU A 208 -24.44 33.30 15.99
N LYS A 209 -25.60 33.66 15.43
CA LYS A 209 -26.84 32.87 15.55
C LYS A 209 -26.90 31.73 14.54
N TYR A 210 -26.46 31.98 13.32
CA TYR A 210 -26.65 31.10 12.16
C TYR A 210 -25.34 30.60 11.54
N HIS A 211 -24.20 31.02 12.10
CA HIS A 211 -22.86 30.65 11.65
C HIS A 211 -22.00 30.07 12.77
N ILE A 212 -20.99 29.29 12.37
CA ILE A 212 -19.87 28.90 13.23
C ILE A 212 -18.80 30.00 13.11
N LEU A 213 -18.05 30.26 14.18
CA LEU A 213 -16.95 31.24 14.11
C LEU A 213 -15.95 30.86 13.00
N PRO A 214 -15.60 31.81 12.12
CA PRO A 214 -14.71 31.53 11.01
C PRO A 214 -13.28 31.27 11.49
N ARG A 215 -12.59 30.37 10.79
CA ARG A 215 -11.15 30.17 10.87
C ARG A 215 -10.47 31.15 9.93
N THR A 216 -9.73 32.10 10.48
CA THR A 216 -9.19 33.25 9.74
C THR A 216 -7.86 32.94 9.05
N ARG A 217 -6.98 32.19 9.72
CA ARG A 217 -5.60 31.91 9.26
C ARG A 217 -5.49 31.45 7.80
N GLY A 218 -6.29 30.46 7.39
CA GLY A 218 -6.22 29.92 6.04
C GLY A 218 -6.61 30.95 4.96
N PHE A 219 -7.59 31.80 5.26
CA PHE A 219 -7.97 32.90 4.38
C PHE A 219 -6.85 33.95 4.29
N THR A 220 -6.30 34.36 5.43
CA THR A 220 -5.19 35.31 5.50
C THR A 220 -4.00 34.87 4.66
N MET A 221 -3.61 33.59 4.74
CA MET A 221 -2.50 33.05 3.96
C MET A 221 -2.74 33.11 2.45
N ILE A 222 -3.97 32.84 2.01
CA ILE A 222 -4.34 32.94 0.58
C ILE A 222 -4.20 34.41 0.13
N MET A 223 -4.69 35.35 0.95
CA MET A 223 -4.60 36.78 0.66
C MET A 223 -3.16 37.28 0.59
N GLN A 224 -2.33 36.91 1.57
CA GLN A 224 -0.90 37.23 1.60
C GLN A 224 -0.16 36.60 0.41
N GLY A 225 -0.43 35.33 0.09
CA GLY A 225 0.18 34.64 -1.04
C GLY A 225 -0.21 35.24 -2.40
N ALA A 226 -1.43 35.77 -2.52
CA ALA A 226 -1.90 36.43 -3.72
C ALA A 226 -1.27 37.82 -3.95
N LYS A 227 -0.72 38.48 -2.91
CA LYS A 227 -0.06 39.80 -3.00
C LYS A 227 -0.85 40.83 -3.83
N GLY A 228 -2.17 40.87 -3.64
CA GLY A 228 -3.07 41.79 -4.35
C GLY A 228 -3.38 41.46 -5.82
N LYS A 229 -2.94 40.32 -6.35
CA LYS A 229 -3.22 39.90 -7.76
C LYS A 229 -4.65 39.40 -7.99
N ILE A 230 -5.38 39.11 -6.92
CA ILE A 230 -6.81 38.76 -6.94
C ILE A 230 -7.57 40.06 -6.71
N PRO A 231 -8.30 40.62 -7.70
CA PRO A 231 -8.89 41.96 -7.56
C PRO A 231 -10.10 42.04 -6.61
N GLY A 232 -10.84 40.94 -6.46
CA GLY A 232 -12.10 40.94 -5.71
C GLY A 232 -12.36 39.64 -4.95
N ILE A 233 -12.98 39.81 -3.78
CA ILE A 233 -13.54 38.71 -2.97
C ILE A 233 -15.06 38.77 -3.06
N TYR A 234 -15.69 37.63 -3.20
CA TYR A 234 -17.12 37.50 -3.38
C TYR A 234 -17.73 36.83 -2.16
N ASN A 235 -18.50 37.61 -1.41
CA ASN A 235 -19.27 37.12 -0.28
C ASN A 235 -20.52 36.39 -0.81
N PHE A 236 -20.53 35.07 -0.73
CA PHE A 236 -21.67 34.24 -1.12
C PHE A 236 -22.48 33.87 0.12
N MET A 237 -23.74 34.30 0.16
CA MET A 237 -24.68 33.93 1.22
C MET A 237 -25.81 33.08 0.66
N LEU A 238 -25.74 31.79 0.94
CA LEU A 238 -26.64 30.76 0.44
C LEU A 238 -27.76 30.46 1.42
N GLY A 239 -29.00 30.53 0.93
CA GLY A 239 -30.21 30.05 1.60
C GLY A 239 -31.00 29.08 0.72
N PHE A 240 -31.70 28.12 1.33
CA PHE A 240 -32.69 27.29 0.64
C PHE A 240 -34.07 27.65 1.18
N SER A 241 -34.99 27.95 0.26
CA SER A 241 -36.37 28.30 0.62
C SER A 241 -37.09 27.11 1.23
N LYS A 242 -38.01 27.39 2.16
CA LYS A 242 -38.84 26.39 2.84
C LYS A 242 -39.75 25.62 1.88
N ASP A 243 -40.08 26.21 0.73
CA ASP A 243 -40.92 25.60 -0.30
C ASP A 243 -40.15 24.61 -1.23
N GLY A 244 -38.83 24.47 -1.04
CA GLY A 244 -37.99 23.53 -1.78
C GLY A 244 -37.81 22.17 -1.08
N ALA A 245 -37.42 21.16 -1.85
CA ALA A 245 -37.00 19.88 -1.28
C ALA A 245 -35.66 20.00 -0.52
N SER A 246 -35.39 19.03 0.37
CA SER A 246 -34.20 19.04 1.22
C SER A 246 -32.89 19.06 0.42
N PRO A 247 -31.93 19.97 0.72
CA PRO A 247 -30.72 20.20 -0.07
C PRO A 247 -29.62 19.14 0.19
N ILE A 248 -29.89 17.91 -0.25
CA ILE A 248 -28.98 16.76 -0.18
C ILE A 248 -28.93 16.04 -1.53
N PHE A 249 -27.81 15.41 -1.87
CA PHE A 249 -27.64 14.72 -3.16
C PHE A 249 -28.70 13.65 -3.43
N ARG A 250 -29.16 12.95 -2.38
CA ARG A 250 -30.22 11.94 -2.48
C ARG A 250 -31.55 12.52 -2.97
N THR A 251 -31.85 13.77 -2.63
CA THR A 251 -33.06 14.47 -3.10
C THR A 251 -32.96 14.77 -4.58
N LEU A 252 -31.82 15.31 -5.03
CA LEU A 252 -31.57 15.62 -6.43
C LEU A 252 -31.64 14.36 -7.30
N LEU A 253 -31.01 13.25 -6.88
CA LEU A 253 -31.07 11.96 -7.59
C LEU A 253 -32.50 11.44 -7.78
N LYS A 254 -33.39 11.71 -6.84
CA LYS A 254 -34.82 11.32 -6.92
C LYS A 254 -35.65 12.25 -7.82
N GLY A 255 -35.06 13.30 -8.39
CA GLY A 255 -35.78 14.26 -9.22
C GLY A 255 -36.54 15.32 -8.43
N HIS A 256 -36.27 15.46 -7.13
CA HIS A 256 -36.97 16.44 -6.30
C HIS A 256 -36.27 17.81 -6.38
N SER A 257 -37.04 18.84 -6.73
CA SER A 257 -36.56 20.20 -6.95
C SER A 257 -36.22 20.92 -5.65
N CYS A 258 -35.01 21.50 -5.59
CA CYS A 258 -34.54 22.41 -4.56
C CYS A 258 -34.67 23.84 -5.06
N LYS A 259 -35.13 24.74 -4.18
CA LYS A 259 -35.19 26.20 -4.43
C LYS A 259 -34.08 26.89 -3.67
N ALA A 260 -32.99 27.21 -4.36
CA ALA A 260 -31.87 27.90 -3.75
C ALA A 260 -31.90 29.40 -4.07
N GLN A 261 -31.43 30.19 -3.12
CA GLN A 261 -31.23 31.62 -3.28
C GLN A 261 -29.82 31.98 -2.84
N LEU A 262 -29.15 32.83 -3.61
CA LEU A 262 -27.77 33.22 -3.37
C LEU A 262 -27.63 34.72 -3.40
N TYR A 263 -27.27 35.32 -2.28
CA TYR A 263 -26.85 36.72 -2.24
C TYR A 263 -25.35 36.82 -2.50
N ILE A 264 -24.94 37.67 -3.43
CA ILE A 264 -23.55 37.90 -3.81
C ILE A 264 -23.21 39.37 -3.64
N LYS A 265 -22.09 39.64 -2.96
CA LYS A 265 -21.52 40.98 -2.82
C LYS A 265 -20.02 40.93 -3.08
N ARG A 266 -19.51 41.76 -4.00
CA ARG A 266 -18.07 41.91 -4.24
C ARG A 266 -17.46 42.87 -3.23
N VAL A 267 -16.29 42.51 -2.72
CA VAL A 267 -15.43 43.37 -1.92
C VAL A 267 -14.07 43.49 -2.63
N PRO A 268 -13.68 44.69 -3.08
CA PRO A 268 -12.36 44.90 -3.66
C PRO A 268 -11.24 44.55 -2.68
N THR A 269 -10.20 43.87 -3.15
CA THR A 269 -9.06 43.46 -2.31
C THR A 269 -8.34 44.64 -1.65
N SER A 270 -8.41 45.85 -2.23
CA SER A 270 -7.86 47.08 -1.65
C SER A 270 -8.52 47.50 -0.33
N GLN A 271 -9.72 47.01 -0.03
CA GLN A 271 -10.46 47.32 1.21
C GLN A 271 -10.15 46.33 2.34
N ILE A 272 -9.30 45.34 2.11
CA ILE A 272 -9.07 44.23 3.03
C ILE A 272 -7.66 44.37 3.62
N PRO A 273 -7.53 44.51 4.95
CA PRO A 273 -6.22 44.56 5.58
C PRO A 273 -5.64 43.14 5.66
N TYR A 274 -4.85 42.73 4.67
CA TYR A 274 -4.27 41.37 4.60
C TYR A 274 -2.77 41.31 4.91
N GLU A 275 -2.13 42.43 5.20
CA GLU A 275 -0.70 42.50 5.55
C GLU A 275 -0.42 41.89 6.94
N ASP A 276 -1.34 42.06 7.89
CA ASP A 276 -1.24 41.54 9.24
C ASP A 276 -2.35 40.51 9.53
N ASP A 277 -1.96 39.43 10.22
CA ASP A 277 -2.84 38.29 10.49
C ASP A 277 -4.01 38.68 11.41
N ALA A 278 -3.79 39.57 12.38
CA ALA A 278 -4.80 39.95 13.35
C ALA A 278 -5.87 40.85 12.72
N THR A 279 -5.44 41.88 11.98
CA THR A 279 -6.35 42.80 11.27
C THR A 279 -7.16 42.08 10.18
N CYS A 280 -6.54 41.19 9.42
CA CYS A 280 -7.23 40.35 8.44
C CYS A 280 -8.26 39.44 9.13
N GLY A 281 -7.89 38.88 10.28
CA GLY A 281 -8.79 38.04 11.08
C GLY A 281 -10.00 38.81 11.60
N GLU A 282 -9.80 40.04 12.09
CA GLU A 282 -10.89 40.91 12.53
C GLU A 282 -11.85 41.24 11.38
N TRP A 283 -11.33 41.51 10.18
CA TRP A 283 -12.14 41.72 8.98
C TRP A 283 -13.01 40.50 8.66
N VAL A 284 -12.44 39.29 8.71
CA VAL A 284 -13.20 38.04 8.49
C VAL A 284 -14.29 37.87 9.56
N HIS A 285 -14.02 38.20 10.83
CA HIS A 285 -15.04 38.16 11.88
C HIS A 285 -16.18 39.14 11.60
N LYS A 286 -15.87 40.38 11.17
CA LYS A 286 -16.89 41.39 10.78
C LYS A 286 -17.71 40.92 9.57
N LEU A 287 -17.08 40.30 8.57
CA LEU A 287 -17.79 39.72 7.43
C LEU A 287 -18.79 38.64 7.87
N PHE A 288 -18.41 37.79 8.84
CA PHE A 288 -19.30 36.75 9.34
C PHE A 288 -20.43 37.30 10.22
N GLN A 289 -20.24 38.42 10.92
CA GLN A 289 -21.35 39.15 11.55
C GLN A 289 -22.33 39.71 10.50
N GLU A 290 -21.82 40.25 9.39
CA GLU A 290 -22.65 40.71 8.28
C GLU A 290 -23.44 39.54 7.65
N LYS A 291 -22.78 38.40 7.40
CA LYS A 291 -23.45 37.16 6.95
C LYS A 291 -24.57 36.73 7.90
N ASP A 292 -24.34 36.79 9.22
CA ASP A 292 -25.34 36.42 10.22
C ASP A 292 -26.59 37.32 10.16
N ARG A 293 -26.41 38.64 9.95
CA ARG A 293 -27.52 39.60 9.76
C ARG A 293 -28.27 39.35 8.46
N ILE A 294 -27.56 39.11 7.35
CA ILE A 294 -28.16 38.79 6.05
C ILE A 294 -28.96 37.49 6.15
N TYR A 295 -28.47 36.50 6.90
CA TYR A 295 -29.21 35.26 7.08
C TYR A 295 -30.41 35.41 8.01
N ASP A 296 -30.33 36.25 9.04
CA ASP A 296 -31.48 36.59 9.87
C ASP A 296 -32.62 37.16 9.01
N HIS A 297 -32.29 38.06 8.07
CA HIS A 297 -33.24 38.56 7.08
C HIS A 297 -33.85 37.42 6.25
N PHE A 298 -33.02 36.49 5.75
CA PHE A 298 -33.50 35.33 4.97
C PHE A 298 -34.42 34.42 5.79
N ILE A 299 -34.14 34.18 7.07
CA ILE A 299 -34.99 33.34 7.92
C ILE A 299 -36.37 33.98 8.15
N GLN A 300 -36.41 35.31 8.23
CA GLN A 300 -37.64 36.09 8.43
C GLN A 300 -38.48 36.21 7.15
N HIS A 301 -37.87 36.42 5.99
CA HIS A 301 -38.57 36.71 4.73
C HIS A 301 -38.61 35.53 3.73
N ASP A 302 -37.82 34.48 3.95
CA ASP A 302 -37.57 33.36 3.01
C ASP A 302 -36.99 33.80 1.65
N ASN A 303 -36.43 35.01 1.59
CA ASN A 303 -35.74 35.56 0.42
C ASN A 303 -34.67 36.61 0.82
N PHE A 304 -33.92 37.10 -0.16
CA PHE A 304 -32.94 38.18 0.00
C PHE A 304 -33.42 39.52 -0.57
N ASP A 305 -34.71 39.64 -0.89
CA ASP A 305 -35.31 40.89 -1.35
C ASP A 305 -35.14 41.99 -0.30
N GLY A 306 -35.06 43.25 -0.73
CA GLY A 306 -34.94 44.39 0.21
C GLY A 306 -33.53 44.62 0.76
N LEU A 307 -32.53 43.81 0.39
CA LEU A 307 -31.11 44.04 0.71
C LEU A 307 -30.39 44.99 -0.27
N GLY A 308 -31.14 45.69 -1.13
CA GLY A 308 -30.61 46.74 -2.01
C GLY A 308 -29.90 46.25 -3.28
N VAL A 309 -30.08 44.98 -3.66
CA VAL A 309 -29.56 44.41 -4.91
C VAL A 309 -30.70 43.76 -5.71
N PRO A 310 -30.67 43.81 -7.05
CA PRO A 310 -31.73 43.22 -7.86
C PRO A 310 -31.66 41.69 -7.86
N GLU A 311 -32.83 41.07 -8.06
CA GLU A 311 -32.94 39.66 -8.38
C GLU A 311 -32.52 39.42 -9.84
N VAL A 312 -31.59 38.50 -10.05
CA VAL A 312 -31.14 38.02 -11.35
C VAL A 312 -31.47 36.53 -11.44
N PRO A 313 -32.48 36.13 -12.24
CA PRO A 313 -32.79 34.74 -12.44
C PRO A 313 -31.66 34.08 -13.24
N VAL A 314 -31.20 32.94 -12.77
CA VAL A 314 -30.19 32.15 -13.47
C VAL A 314 -30.89 31.22 -14.46
N VAL A 315 -30.60 31.40 -15.75
CA VAL A 315 -31.12 30.56 -16.83
C VAL A 315 -30.40 29.22 -16.82
N ARG A 316 -31.01 28.13 -17.33
CA ARG A 316 -30.34 26.84 -17.42
C ARG A 316 -29.36 26.81 -18.58
N ASN A 317 -28.11 26.45 -18.33
CA ASN A 317 -27.13 26.23 -19.38
C ASN A 317 -27.42 24.94 -20.17
N TYR A 318 -27.58 25.06 -21.49
CA TYR A 318 -27.82 23.92 -22.39
C TYR A 318 -26.60 23.02 -22.57
N SER A 319 -25.38 23.52 -22.32
CA SER A 319 -24.17 22.70 -22.45
C SER A 319 -24.16 21.53 -21.47
N ASP A 320 -24.76 21.67 -20.28
CA ASP A 320 -24.91 20.59 -19.31
C ASP A 320 -25.70 19.42 -19.89
N LEU A 321 -26.82 19.72 -20.55
CA LEU A 321 -27.65 18.72 -21.21
C LEU A 321 -26.90 18.05 -22.37
N LEU A 322 -26.19 18.83 -23.18
CA LEU A 322 -25.43 18.29 -24.32
C LEU A 322 -24.28 17.37 -23.87
N ILE A 323 -23.56 17.75 -22.80
CA ILE A 323 -22.48 16.94 -22.23
C ILE A 323 -23.04 15.64 -21.64
N GLU A 324 -24.17 15.70 -20.93
CA GLU A 324 -24.81 14.50 -20.41
C GLU A 324 -25.28 13.57 -21.53
N ILE A 325 -25.92 14.12 -22.57
CA ILE A 325 -26.33 13.33 -23.76
C ILE A 325 -25.10 12.69 -24.41
N PHE A 326 -23.99 13.41 -24.54
CA PHE A 326 -22.74 12.88 -25.06
C PHE A 326 -22.27 11.66 -24.24
N TRP A 327 -22.26 11.74 -22.91
CA TRP A 327 -21.84 10.61 -22.07
C TRP A 327 -22.83 9.44 -22.10
N ILE A 328 -24.13 9.72 -22.15
CA ILE A 328 -25.16 8.68 -22.31
C ILE A 328 -24.99 7.96 -23.66
N VAL A 329 -24.75 8.67 -24.75
CA VAL A 329 -24.60 8.07 -26.08
C VAL A 329 -23.29 7.29 -26.21
N THR A 330 -22.19 7.82 -25.66
CA THR A 330 -20.86 7.21 -25.80
C THR A 330 -20.60 6.07 -24.82
N ILE A 331 -21.16 6.13 -23.61
CA ILE A 331 -20.93 5.16 -22.54
C ILE A 331 -22.22 4.47 -22.15
N GLY A 332 -23.27 5.24 -21.82
CA GLY A 332 -24.51 4.71 -21.28
C GLY A 332 -25.17 3.65 -22.17
N ILE A 333 -25.49 4.00 -23.42
CA ILE A 333 -26.18 3.13 -24.38
C ILE A 333 -25.32 1.90 -24.75
N PRO A 334 -24.04 2.03 -25.15
CA PRO A 334 -23.19 0.87 -25.42
C PRO A 334 -23.09 -0.08 -24.21
N SER A 335 -22.96 0.47 -23.00
CA SER A 335 -22.94 -0.35 -21.78
C SER A 335 -24.25 -1.07 -21.55
N LEU A 336 -25.40 -0.44 -21.76
CA LEU A 336 -26.71 -1.10 -21.65
C LEU A 336 -26.86 -2.24 -22.68
N ILE A 337 -26.43 -2.03 -23.92
CA ILE A 337 -26.45 -3.07 -24.96
C ILE A 337 -25.53 -4.24 -24.56
N TRP A 338 -24.34 -3.93 -24.06
CA TRP A 338 -23.38 -4.93 -23.59
C TRP A 338 -23.92 -5.70 -22.38
N PHE A 339 -24.50 -5.02 -21.38
CA PHE A 339 -25.14 -5.64 -20.22
C PHE A 339 -26.29 -6.54 -20.63
N GLY A 340 -27.14 -6.12 -21.57
CA GLY A 340 -28.21 -6.94 -22.13
C GLY A 340 -27.66 -8.22 -22.75
N LYS A 341 -26.73 -8.10 -23.71
CA LYS A 341 -26.07 -9.25 -24.34
C LYS A 341 -25.40 -10.18 -23.31
N PHE A 342 -24.74 -9.60 -22.32
CA PHE A 342 -24.09 -10.35 -21.25
C PHE A 342 -25.11 -11.13 -20.42
N ILE A 343 -26.22 -10.53 -20.01
CA ILE A 343 -27.25 -11.19 -19.21
C ILE A 343 -27.87 -12.38 -19.98
N PHE A 344 -28.09 -12.25 -21.29
CA PHE A 344 -28.71 -13.32 -22.08
C PHE A 344 -27.72 -14.42 -22.49
N HIS A 345 -26.47 -14.09 -22.81
CA HIS A 345 -25.51 -15.05 -23.37
C HIS A 345 -24.45 -15.57 -22.39
N SER A 346 -24.29 -14.97 -21.20
CA SER A 346 -23.29 -15.43 -20.22
C SER A 346 -23.73 -16.69 -19.47
N THR A 347 -22.74 -17.44 -18.99
CA THR A 347 -22.94 -18.57 -18.08
C THR A 347 -23.49 -18.11 -16.73
N LEU A 348 -24.13 -19.00 -15.96
CA LEU A 348 -24.62 -18.68 -14.61
C LEU A 348 -23.51 -18.08 -13.71
N PHE A 349 -22.30 -18.61 -13.82
CA PHE A 349 -21.12 -18.08 -13.13
C PHE A 349 -20.80 -16.64 -13.55
N GLY A 350 -20.84 -16.33 -14.85
CA GLY A 350 -20.67 -14.97 -15.36
C GLY A 350 -21.72 -14.00 -14.81
N LYS A 351 -22.99 -14.43 -14.75
CA LYS A 351 -24.09 -13.62 -14.18
C LYS A 351 -23.87 -13.32 -12.69
N ILE A 352 -23.38 -14.29 -11.91
CA ILE A 352 -23.06 -14.10 -10.49
C ILE A 352 -21.92 -13.08 -10.32
N ILE A 353 -20.84 -13.20 -11.10
CA ILE A 353 -19.73 -12.23 -11.07
C ILE A 353 -20.25 -10.83 -11.42
N PHE A 354 -21.07 -10.72 -12.46
CA PHE A 354 -21.63 -9.44 -12.88
C PHE A 354 -22.54 -8.82 -11.81
N ALA A 355 -23.37 -9.62 -11.15
CA ALA A 355 -24.18 -9.16 -10.03
C ALA A 355 -23.31 -8.68 -8.84
N LEU A 356 -22.19 -9.35 -8.56
CA LEU A 356 -21.22 -8.91 -7.55
C LEU A 356 -20.54 -7.59 -7.94
N ILE A 357 -20.22 -7.39 -9.23
CA ILE A 357 -19.66 -6.12 -9.72
C ILE A 357 -20.69 -4.99 -9.58
N ILE A 358 -21.95 -5.21 -9.99
CA ILE A 358 -23.02 -4.22 -9.80
C ILE A 358 -23.20 -3.91 -8.31
N LEU A 359 -23.19 -4.92 -7.44
CA LEU A 359 -23.29 -4.73 -6.00
C LEU A 359 -22.10 -3.90 -5.47
N MET A 360 -20.88 -4.19 -5.94
CA MET A 360 -19.68 -3.41 -5.58
C MET A 360 -19.81 -1.96 -6.03
N VAL A 361 -20.23 -1.70 -7.28
CA VAL A 361 -20.46 -0.34 -7.80
C VAL A 361 -21.54 0.37 -7.00
N TYR A 362 -22.65 -0.29 -6.69
CA TYR A 362 -23.70 0.24 -5.85
C TYR A 362 -23.19 0.62 -4.45
N VAL A 363 -22.38 -0.25 -3.83
CA VAL A 363 -21.73 0.04 -2.54
C VAL A 363 -20.81 1.26 -2.67
N ILE A 364 -19.99 1.36 -3.72
CA ILE A 364 -19.11 2.52 -3.96
C ILE A 364 -19.93 3.80 -4.13
N VAL A 365 -21.01 3.77 -4.89
CA VAL A 365 -21.91 4.93 -5.07
C VAL A 365 -22.58 5.31 -3.75
N GLN A 366 -23.08 4.34 -2.97
CA GLN A 366 -23.65 4.62 -1.65
C GLN A 366 -22.58 5.16 -0.68
N LEU A 367 -21.34 4.68 -0.77
CA LEU A 367 -20.22 5.25 -0.04
C LEU A 367 -20.02 6.71 -0.45
N MET A 368 -19.93 7.02 -1.75
CA MET A 368 -19.78 8.38 -2.28
C MET A 368 -20.93 9.32 -1.88
N ILE A 369 -22.17 8.84 -1.82
CA ILE A 369 -23.31 9.63 -1.35
C ILE A 369 -23.22 9.84 0.17
N ASN A 370 -22.92 8.80 0.94
CA ASN A 370 -22.85 8.87 2.41
C ASN A 370 -21.54 9.48 2.92
N MET A 371 -20.60 9.83 2.04
CA MET A 371 -19.40 10.61 2.35
C MET A 371 -19.73 11.98 2.98
N SER A 372 -20.96 12.46 2.79
CA SER A 372 -21.52 13.61 3.46
C SER A 372 -22.00 13.33 4.89
N SER A 373 -21.96 12.12 5.42
CA SER A 373 -22.43 11.83 6.80
C SER A 373 -21.62 10.70 7.45
N CYS A 374 -20.75 11.07 8.39
CA CYS A 374 -20.06 10.19 9.36
C CYS A 374 -19.05 9.14 8.87
N PHE A 375 -19.04 8.66 7.63
CA PHE A 375 -18.18 7.50 7.28
C PHE A 375 -16.67 7.81 7.24
N PHE A 376 -16.29 9.07 6.95
CA PHE A 376 -14.90 9.51 7.02
C PHE A 376 -14.31 9.36 8.43
N TYR A 377 -15.14 9.43 9.47
CA TYR A 377 -14.71 9.21 10.86
C TYR A 377 -14.35 7.73 11.10
N CYS A 378 -15.07 6.77 10.51
CA CYS A 378 -14.79 5.34 10.64
C CYS A 378 -13.58 4.91 9.81
N ILE A 379 -13.44 5.38 8.57
CA ILE A 379 -12.24 5.09 7.76
C ILE A 379 -11.01 5.79 8.33
N ILE A 380 -11.09 7.08 8.69
CA ILE A 380 -9.98 7.77 9.36
C ILE A 380 -9.67 7.13 10.70
N ASN A 381 -10.63 6.74 11.55
CA ASN A 381 -10.28 6.08 12.82
C ASN A 381 -9.68 4.70 12.60
N SER A 382 -10.11 3.98 11.56
CA SER A 382 -9.48 2.72 11.17
C SER A 382 -8.06 2.95 10.64
N LEU A 383 -7.80 4.04 9.92
CA LEU A 383 -6.47 4.42 9.42
C LEU A 383 -5.58 5.08 10.48
N LYS A 384 -6.15 5.84 11.43
CA LYS A 384 -5.49 6.40 12.63
C LYS A 384 -5.06 5.29 13.58
N MET A 385 -5.77 4.15 13.60
CA MET A 385 -5.31 2.93 14.25
C MET A 385 -3.98 2.41 13.67
N PHE A 386 -3.62 2.80 12.44
CA PHE A 386 -2.38 2.39 11.77
C PHE A 386 -1.29 3.50 11.71
N CYS A 387 -1.60 4.76 12.03
CA CYS A 387 -0.64 5.86 12.17
C CYS A 387 -1.16 6.94 13.14
N PRO A 388 -0.68 6.97 14.41
CA PRO A 388 -1.14 7.94 15.41
C PRO A 388 -0.43 9.29 15.37
N ASP A 389 0.72 9.43 14.69
CA ASP A 389 1.53 10.65 14.69
C ASP A 389 1.50 11.35 13.31
N GLU A 390 0.68 12.40 13.17
CA GLU A 390 0.69 13.36 12.06
C GLU A 390 1.68 14.49 12.38
N GLU A 391 2.97 14.18 12.58
CA GLU A 391 4.04 15.19 12.63
C GLU A 391 5.26 14.70 11.82
N LEU A 392 5.83 15.62 11.03
CA LEU A 392 7.04 15.54 10.21
C LEU A 392 6.97 14.77 8.87
N ILE A 393 6.63 15.51 7.81
CA ILE A 393 7.28 15.39 6.50
C ILE A 393 8.13 16.65 6.35
N GLU A 394 9.46 16.51 6.34
CA GLU A 394 10.35 17.61 5.93
C GLU A 394 10.07 17.99 4.47
N GLU A 395 10.05 19.31 4.27
CA GLU A 395 9.77 20.08 3.07
C GLU A 395 10.80 19.77 1.97
N ASP A 396 10.34 19.50 0.74
CA ASP A 396 10.84 20.15 -0.49
C ASP A 396 10.32 19.52 -1.81
N ASP A 397 9.74 18.32 -1.82
CA ASP A 397 9.37 17.65 -3.09
C ASP A 397 7.87 17.67 -3.48
N ALA A 398 7.00 18.36 -2.72
CA ALA A 398 5.55 18.27 -2.89
C ALA A 398 4.90 19.31 -3.84
N SER A 399 5.68 20.21 -4.45
CA SER A 399 5.19 21.31 -5.31
C SER A 399 4.82 20.87 -6.74
N SER A 400 5.03 19.59 -7.08
CA SER A 400 4.74 19.04 -8.41
C SER A 400 3.63 17.97 -8.34
N PRO A 401 2.55 18.10 -9.12
CA PRO A 401 1.56 17.05 -9.31
C PRO A 401 2.19 15.69 -9.69
N PHE A 402 3.30 15.72 -10.42
CA PHE A 402 4.07 14.53 -10.80
C PHE A 402 4.70 13.81 -9.59
N ASN A 403 5.38 14.54 -8.71
CA ASN A 403 6.01 13.97 -7.51
C ASN A 403 4.97 13.43 -6.53
N LEU A 404 3.80 14.06 -6.45
CA LEU A 404 2.71 13.63 -5.58
C LEU A 404 1.90 12.46 -6.15
N VAL A 405 1.74 12.37 -7.48
CA VAL A 405 1.20 11.19 -8.17
C VAL A 405 2.13 9.99 -7.99
N MET A 406 3.45 10.19 -8.19
CA MET A 406 4.45 9.18 -7.87
C MET A 406 4.39 8.81 -6.40
N THR A 407 4.25 9.79 -5.50
CA THR A 407 4.05 9.51 -4.07
C THR A 407 2.77 8.73 -3.84
N PHE A 408 1.62 9.04 -4.46
CA PHE A 408 0.35 8.32 -4.27
C PHE A 408 0.40 6.86 -4.75
N ILE A 409 1.06 6.62 -5.88
CA ILE A 409 1.36 5.27 -6.38
C ILE A 409 2.29 4.52 -5.40
N LEU A 410 3.22 5.23 -4.75
CA LEU A 410 4.23 4.70 -3.82
C LEU A 410 3.84 4.76 -2.32
N THR A 411 2.74 5.43 -1.94
CA THR A 411 2.37 5.73 -0.53
C THR A 411 2.06 4.46 0.26
N PRO A 412 1.43 3.41 -0.32
CA PRO A 412 1.28 2.13 0.37
C PRO A 412 2.64 1.51 0.78
N LEU A 413 3.73 1.84 0.07
CA LEU A 413 5.08 1.31 0.32
C LEU A 413 5.87 2.17 1.32
N LEU A 414 5.68 3.49 1.34
CA LEU A 414 6.41 4.42 2.23
C LEU A 414 5.88 4.44 3.67
N VAL A 415 4.56 4.26 3.88
CA VAL A 415 3.94 4.16 5.22
C VAL A 415 4.52 2.97 6.02
N SER A 416 4.88 1.88 5.35
CA SER A 416 5.53 0.71 5.94
C SER A 416 6.93 0.98 6.52
N ARG A 417 7.68 1.93 5.94
CA ARG A 417 9.06 2.26 6.35
C ARG A 417 9.11 3.22 7.54
N ARG A 418 8.19 4.20 7.64
CA ARG A 418 8.18 5.18 8.75
C ARG A 418 7.62 4.61 10.06
N VAL A 419 6.61 3.74 10.00
CA VAL A 419 6.09 3.01 11.18
C VAL A 419 7.19 2.20 11.89
N LYS A 420 8.20 1.69 11.15
CA LYS A 420 9.33 0.96 11.74
C LYS A 420 10.33 1.85 12.47
N ARG A 421 10.55 3.10 12.02
CA ARG A 421 11.51 4.03 12.65
C ARG A 421 10.91 4.70 13.90
N SER A 422 9.65 5.13 13.86
CA SER A 422 8.99 5.73 15.03
C SER A 422 8.78 4.72 16.17
N ALA A 423 8.47 3.46 15.84
CA ALA A 423 8.31 2.39 16.84
C ALA A 423 9.64 1.92 17.48
N ALA A 424 10.78 2.25 16.90
CA ALA A 424 12.10 2.02 17.48
C ALA A 424 12.49 3.17 18.43
N LEU A 425 12.21 4.41 18.05
CA LEU A 425 12.49 5.61 18.86
C LEU A 425 11.62 5.68 20.14
N VAL A 426 10.34 5.31 20.03
CA VAL A 426 9.40 5.25 21.19
C VAL A 426 9.77 4.10 22.15
N ARG A 427 10.37 3.02 21.63
CA ARG A 427 10.87 1.90 22.46
C ARG A 427 12.11 2.26 23.28
N GLN A 428 12.86 3.27 22.85
CA GLN A 428 14.09 3.72 23.51
C GLN A 428 13.82 4.80 24.57
N LYS A 429 12.70 5.54 24.48
CA LYS A 429 12.33 6.65 25.42
C LYS A 429 11.42 6.26 26.59
N LEU A 430 10.82 5.07 26.62
CA LEU A 430 9.96 4.64 27.73
C LEU A 430 10.75 3.83 28.77
N GLY A 431 11.18 4.51 29.83
CA GLY A 431 11.88 3.91 30.97
C GLY A 431 11.08 2.80 31.68
N THR A 432 11.82 1.87 32.29
CA THR A 432 11.36 0.61 32.90
C THR A 432 10.26 0.75 33.96
N GLY A 433 10.09 1.92 34.58
CA GLY A 433 9.09 2.18 35.62
C GLY A 433 7.63 2.27 35.14
N VAL A 434 7.37 2.79 33.94
CA VAL A 434 5.98 3.01 33.45
C VAL A 434 5.28 1.70 33.05
N ARG A 435 6.07 0.68 32.69
CA ARG A 435 5.57 -0.66 32.34
C ARG A 435 4.95 -1.40 33.53
N HIS A 436 5.45 -1.16 34.74
CA HIS A 436 5.00 -1.92 35.92
C HIS A 436 3.65 -1.41 36.47
N THR A 437 3.39 -0.10 36.33
CA THR A 437 2.15 0.53 36.79
C THR A 437 0.98 0.23 35.84
N MET A 438 1.21 0.17 34.53
CA MET A 438 0.15 -0.13 33.55
C MET A 438 -0.30 -1.61 33.60
N LEU A 439 0.59 -2.54 33.95
CA LEU A 439 0.28 -3.96 34.10
C LEU A 439 -0.59 -4.26 35.35
N LYS A 440 -0.51 -3.44 36.40
CA LYS A 440 -1.34 -3.58 37.62
C LYS A 440 -2.80 -3.17 37.39
N SER A 441 -3.08 -2.16 36.56
CA SER A 441 -4.47 -1.76 36.25
C SER A 441 -5.21 -2.76 35.36
N ILE A 442 -4.50 -3.55 34.55
CA ILE A 442 -5.12 -4.55 33.65
C ILE A 442 -5.55 -5.82 34.43
N HIS A 443 -4.90 -6.12 35.56
CA HIS A 443 -5.27 -7.29 36.38
C HIS A 443 -6.53 -7.07 37.24
N GLY A 444 -6.95 -5.82 37.47
CA GLY A 444 -8.16 -5.48 38.26
C GLY A 444 -9.49 -5.70 37.52
N LEU A 445 -9.50 -5.71 36.19
CA LEU A 445 -10.72 -5.82 35.36
C LEU A 445 -11.15 -7.28 35.07
N SER A 446 -10.33 -8.28 35.44
CA SER A 446 -10.55 -9.71 35.16
C SER A 446 -11.49 -10.41 36.17
N SER A 447 -11.65 -9.88 37.38
CA SER A 447 -12.45 -10.50 38.45
C SER A 447 -13.96 -10.35 38.23
N THR A 448 -14.42 -9.24 37.66
CA THR A 448 -15.84 -8.97 37.39
C THR A 448 -16.36 -9.77 36.18
N ALA A 449 -15.52 -9.94 35.15
CA ALA A 449 -15.86 -10.74 33.97
C ALA A 449 -15.99 -12.24 34.29
N LYS A 450 -15.17 -12.77 35.20
CA LYS A 450 -15.24 -14.17 35.67
C LYS A 450 -16.47 -14.46 36.56
N ARG A 451 -17.13 -13.43 37.09
CA ARG A 451 -18.37 -13.57 37.88
C ARG A 451 -19.62 -13.63 36.99
N ILE A 452 -19.60 -12.89 35.88
CA ILE A 452 -20.68 -12.89 34.87
C ILE A 452 -20.65 -14.17 34.01
N ALA A 453 -19.45 -14.72 33.74
CA ALA A 453 -19.32 -15.98 33.01
C ALA A 453 -19.92 -17.18 33.76
N ARG A 454 -19.77 -17.25 35.09
CA ARG A 454 -20.28 -18.36 35.92
C ARG A 454 -21.79 -18.41 36.08
N MET A 455 -22.51 -17.29 35.90
CA MET A 455 -23.98 -17.27 35.96
C MET A 455 -24.64 -17.76 34.65
N LYS A 456 -23.91 -17.80 33.52
CA LYS A 456 -24.45 -18.28 32.24
C LYS A 456 -24.45 -19.79 32.07
N ASP A 457 -23.74 -20.53 32.92
CA ASP A 457 -23.62 -21.99 32.83
C ASP A 457 -24.77 -22.76 33.51
N PHE A 458 -25.66 -22.07 34.25
CA PHE A 458 -26.72 -22.72 35.05
C PHE A 458 -28.06 -22.97 34.33
N VAL A 459 -28.18 -22.62 33.05
CA VAL A 459 -29.42 -22.86 32.28
C VAL A 459 -29.11 -23.60 30.98
N LYS A 460 -28.99 -24.93 31.06
CA LYS A 460 -29.01 -25.83 29.90
C LYS A 460 -30.33 -26.61 29.88
N LYS A 461 -31.10 -26.44 28.80
CA LYS A 461 -31.99 -27.49 28.26
C LYS A 461 -31.53 -27.85 26.85
N PRO A 462 -31.65 -29.12 26.42
CA PRO A 462 -30.99 -29.60 25.21
C PRO A 462 -31.85 -29.30 23.99
N ARG A 463 -31.24 -28.67 22.97
CA ARG A 463 -31.76 -28.71 21.60
C ARG A 463 -30.61 -29.04 20.66
N ASN A 464 -30.76 -30.17 19.98
CA ASN A 464 -29.94 -30.57 18.84
C ASN A 464 -29.87 -29.40 17.85
N LEU A 465 -28.65 -28.96 17.53
CA LEU A 465 -28.40 -27.88 16.58
C LEU A 465 -27.35 -28.31 15.57
N LEU A 466 -27.80 -28.35 14.32
CA LEU A 466 -26.99 -28.21 13.11
C LEU A 466 -25.85 -27.22 13.36
N LYS A 467 -24.60 -27.66 13.14
CA LYS A 467 -23.41 -26.82 13.24
C LYS A 467 -23.57 -25.65 12.25
N LYS A 468 -23.71 -24.43 12.74
CA LYS A 468 -23.56 -23.22 11.91
C LYS A 468 -22.16 -23.25 11.26
N PRO A 469 -22.03 -22.88 9.97
CA PRO A 469 -20.73 -22.83 9.33
C PRO A 469 -19.83 -21.84 10.07
N LYS A 470 -18.62 -22.29 10.46
CA LYS A 470 -17.60 -21.41 11.04
C LYS A 470 -17.24 -20.34 9.99
N ALA A 471 -17.10 -19.10 10.43
CA ALA A 471 -16.56 -18.03 9.59
C ALA A 471 -15.23 -18.50 8.96
N PRO A 472 -14.98 -18.22 7.68
CA PRO A 472 -13.75 -18.67 7.01
C PRO A 472 -12.53 -18.10 7.73
N SER A 473 -11.54 -18.96 7.98
CA SER A 473 -10.29 -18.54 8.61
C SER A 473 -9.57 -17.49 7.76
N LYS A 474 -8.70 -16.67 8.36
CA LYS A 474 -7.83 -15.75 7.60
C LYS A 474 -7.04 -16.48 6.49
N ILE A 475 -6.69 -17.75 6.73
CA ILE A 475 -6.01 -18.62 5.75
C ILE A 475 -6.95 -18.98 4.59
N SER A 476 -8.22 -19.30 4.88
CA SER A 476 -9.22 -19.59 3.86
C SER A 476 -9.45 -18.39 2.94
N ILE A 477 -9.46 -17.17 3.48
CA ILE A 477 -9.56 -15.93 2.69
C ILE A 477 -8.29 -15.70 1.87
N TYR A 478 -7.11 -15.94 2.44
CA TYR A 478 -5.83 -15.79 1.73
C TYR A 478 -5.69 -16.80 0.58
N LYS A 479 -6.25 -18.01 0.74
CA LYS A 479 -6.36 -19.03 -0.31
C LYS A 479 -7.29 -18.66 -1.46
N LEU A 480 -8.24 -17.72 -1.26
CA LEU A 480 -9.13 -17.24 -2.31
C LEU A 480 -8.43 -16.26 -3.27
N LEU A 481 -7.26 -15.72 -2.90
CA LEU A 481 -6.49 -14.87 -3.80
C LEU A 481 -5.93 -15.72 -4.94
N PRO A 482 -6.02 -15.27 -6.21
CA PRO A 482 -5.50 -16.00 -7.36
C PRO A 482 -3.98 -15.84 -7.48
N LEU A 483 -3.23 -16.22 -6.43
CA LEU A 483 -1.79 -15.99 -6.30
C LEU A 483 -0.97 -16.64 -7.42
N ARG A 484 -1.42 -17.79 -7.94
CA ARG A 484 -0.80 -18.42 -9.12
C ARG A 484 -0.96 -17.59 -10.38
N LEU A 485 -2.14 -17.01 -10.62
CA LEU A 485 -2.36 -16.12 -11.77
C LEU A 485 -1.48 -14.87 -11.64
N ILE A 486 -1.46 -14.26 -10.45
CA ILE A 486 -0.62 -13.09 -10.15
C ILE A 486 0.87 -13.44 -10.38
N SER A 487 1.34 -14.58 -9.88
CA SER A 487 2.73 -15.03 -10.07
C SER A 487 3.07 -15.21 -11.56
N ARG A 488 2.17 -15.82 -12.34
CA ARG A 488 2.36 -15.99 -13.80
C ARG A 488 2.40 -14.65 -14.53
N VAL A 489 1.49 -13.73 -14.21
CA VAL A 489 1.45 -12.38 -14.80
C VAL A 489 2.71 -11.59 -14.43
N MET A 490 3.12 -11.60 -13.16
CA MET A 490 4.34 -10.91 -12.73
C MET A 490 5.59 -11.53 -13.36
N GLY A 491 5.64 -12.85 -13.48
CA GLY A 491 6.69 -13.55 -14.21
C GLY A 491 6.75 -13.13 -15.68
N TRP A 492 5.61 -13.09 -16.37
CA TRP A 492 5.51 -12.61 -17.75
C TRP A 492 5.98 -11.15 -17.89
N ILE A 493 5.48 -10.24 -17.05
CA ILE A 493 5.91 -8.82 -17.03
C ILE A 493 7.42 -8.71 -16.80
N SER A 494 7.97 -9.48 -15.86
CA SER A 494 9.38 -9.38 -15.49
C SER A 494 10.35 -9.83 -16.58
N ARG A 495 9.88 -10.63 -17.54
CA ARG A 495 10.64 -11.10 -18.71
C ARG A 495 10.49 -10.18 -19.92
N LEU A 496 9.68 -9.14 -19.86
CA LEU A 496 9.55 -8.19 -20.96
C LEU A 496 10.87 -7.45 -21.17
N TYR A 497 11.27 -7.36 -22.44
CA TYR A 497 12.46 -6.63 -22.85
C TYR A 497 12.24 -5.13 -22.68
N LEU A 498 13.12 -4.48 -21.92
CA LEU A 498 13.05 -3.04 -21.67
C LEU A 498 13.88 -2.28 -22.72
N PRO A 499 13.33 -1.21 -23.33
CA PRO A 499 14.09 -0.31 -24.19
C PRO A 499 15.32 0.27 -23.47
N VAL A 500 16.45 0.41 -24.17
CA VAL A 500 17.75 0.81 -23.57
C VAL A 500 17.67 2.13 -22.79
N TRP A 501 16.90 3.10 -23.30
CA TRP A 501 16.71 4.40 -22.64
C TRP A 501 15.89 4.32 -21.35
N LEU A 502 15.03 3.29 -21.21
CA LEU A 502 14.13 3.13 -20.07
C LEU A 502 14.76 2.32 -18.93
N ARG A 503 15.77 1.48 -19.22
CA ARG A 503 16.46 0.61 -18.26
C ARG A 503 17.06 1.38 -17.07
N PRO A 504 17.86 2.45 -17.26
CA PRO A 504 18.47 3.15 -16.13
C PRO A 504 17.42 3.72 -15.18
N LEU A 505 16.29 4.21 -15.72
CA LEU A 505 15.19 4.74 -14.93
C LEU A 505 14.56 3.64 -14.05
N ILE A 506 14.17 2.52 -14.67
CA ILE A 506 13.51 1.41 -13.98
C ILE A 506 14.43 0.80 -12.91
N PHE A 507 15.68 0.50 -13.26
CA PHE A 507 16.61 -0.13 -12.32
C PHE A 507 17.11 0.82 -11.24
N TYR A 508 17.26 2.13 -11.53
CA TYR A 508 17.53 3.13 -10.50
C TYR A 508 16.41 3.18 -9.47
N PHE A 509 15.15 3.17 -9.91
CA PHE A 509 14.02 3.08 -8.99
C PHE A 509 14.00 1.76 -8.23
N TYR A 510 14.29 0.63 -8.89
CA TYR A 510 14.39 -0.67 -8.21
C TYR A 510 15.43 -0.63 -7.08
N ILE A 511 16.64 -0.11 -7.37
CA ILE A 511 17.74 0.06 -6.40
C ILE A 511 17.30 0.91 -5.21
N LYS A 512 16.66 2.05 -5.45
CA LYS A 512 16.16 2.94 -4.39
C LYS A 512 15.04 2.31 -3.57
N ILE A 513 14.12 1.60 -4.22
CA ILE A 513 12.98 0.96 -3.55
C ILE A 513 13.45 -0.20 -2.68
N PHE A 514 14.36 -1.04 -3.16
CA PHE A 514 14.76 -2.26 -2.46
C PHE A 514 16.11 -2.17 -1.76
N SER A 515 16.74 -0.99 -1.74
CA SER A 515 18.02 -0.75 -1.07
C SER A 515 19.14 -1.67 -1.59
N CYS A 516 19.16 -1.93 -2.89
CA CYS A 516 20.25 -2.68 -3.52
C CYS A 516 21.54 -1.86 -3.45
N ASN A 517 22.68 -2.51 -3.24
CA ASN A 517 23.99 -1.87 -3.33
C ASN A 517 24.55 -2.02 -4.76
N PRO A 518 24.66 -0.95 -5.57
CA PRO A 518 25.15 -1.04 -6.94
C PRO A 518 26.61 -1.46 -7.03
N HIS A 519 27.44 -1.06 -6.06
CA HIS A 519 28.89 -1.35 -6.07
C HIS A 519 29.23 -2.83 -5.91
N GLU A 520 28.28 -3.62 -5.36
CA GLU A 520 28.43 -5.06 -5.23
C GLU A 520 28.09 -5.82 -6.53
N MET A 521 27.48 -5.15 -7.51
CA MET A 521 27.09 -5.76 -8.78
C MET A 521 28.31 -5.98 -9.66
N TYR A 522 28.32 -7.09 -10.42
CA TYR A 522 29.38 -7.37 -11.38
C TYR A 522 29.41 -6.31 -12.51
N ASN A 523 28.24 -5.97 -13.05
CA ASN A 523 28.07 -4.88 -14.02
C ASN A 523 27.34 -3.70 -13.35
N GLU A 524 28.03 -2.59 -13.13
CA GLU A 524 27.42 -1.40 -12.53
C GLU A 524 26.56 -0.60 -13.52
N ASP A 525 26.78 -0.79 -14.83
CA ASP A 525 25.96 -0.13 -15.85
C ASP A 525 24.55 -0.75 -15.93
N LEU A 526 23.57 0.04 -15.52
CA LEU A 526 22.15 -0.34 -15.53
C LEU A 526 21.61 -0.59 -16.94
N LYS A 527 22.26 -0.09 -18.00
CA LYS A 527 21.84 -0.35 -19.39
C LYS A 527 22.10 -1.81 -19.80
N SER A 528 23.01 -2.50 -19.13
CA SER A 528 23.41 -3.88 -19.46
C SER A 528 22.27 -4.90 -19.24
N TYR A 529 21.37 -4.63 -18.29
CA TYR A 529 20.26 -5.53 -17.95
C TYR A 529 19.07 -5.36 -18.89
N CYS A 530 18.64 -6.43 -19.57
CA CYS A 530 17.58 -6.36 -20.57
C CYS A 530 16.18 -6.47 -19.98
N THR A 531 16.04 -7.14 -18.82
CA THR A 531 14.75 -7.42 -18.18
C THR A 531 14.82 -7.23 -16.67
N ILE A 532 13.66 -7.07 -16.01
CA ILE A 532 13.58 -7.03 -14.54
C ILE A 532 14.03 -8.36 -13.93
N SER A 533 13.67 -9.46 -14.58
CA SER A 533 14.04 -10.82 -14.18
C SER A 533 15.55 -11.03 -14.17
N GLU A 534 16.26 -10.49 -15.17
CA GLU A 534 17.72 -10.54 -15.25
C GLU A 534 18.39 -9.67 -14.17
N PHE A 535 17.88 -8.44 -13.96
CA PHE A 535 18.36 -7.56 -12.90
C PHE A 535 18.15 -8.16 -11.50
N PHE A 536 17.03 -8.83 -11.28
CA PHE A 536 16.74 -9.52 -10.02
C PHE A 536 17.80 -10.60 -9.70
N ARG A 537 18.27 -11.32 -10.73
CA ARG A 537 19.27 -12.39 -10.66
C ARG A 537 20.69 -11.95 -11.05
N ARG A 538 20.95 -10.65 -10.93
CA ARG A 538 22.24 -10.02 -11.23
C ARG A 538 23.39 -10.77 -10.54
N LYS A 539 24.52 -10.90 -11.25
CA LYS A 539 25.77 -11.39 -10.67
C LYS A 539 26.37 -10.32 -9.75
N ILE A 540 27.05 -10.76 -8.69
CA ILE A 540 27.80 -9.89 -7.78
C ILE A 540 29.29 -10.16 -7.91
N LYS A 541 30.11 -9.20 -7.47
CA LYS A 541 31.57 -9.32 -7.35
C LYS A 541 31.91 -10.31 -6.24
N MET A 542 32.44 -11.48 -6.61
CA MET A 542 32.74 -12.56 -5.66
C MET A 542 33.89 -12.20 -4.71
N GLU A 543 34.77 -11.27 -5.10
CA GLU A 543 35.81 -10.73 -4.22
C GLU A 543 35.24 -10.03 -2.96
N LEU A 544 33.97 -9.59 -2.99
CA LEU A 544 33.28 -8.98 -1.85
C LEU A 544 32.56 -10.01 -0.95
N ARG A 545 32.73 -11.30 -1.21
CA ARG A 545 32.14 -12.43 -0.47
C ARG A 545 33.23 -13.44 -0.10
N PRO A 546 34.15 -13.09 0.82
CA PRO A 546 35.18 -14.02 1.27
C PRO A 546 34.54 -15.25 1.92
N ILE A 547 34.94 -16.43 1.46
CA ILE A 547 34.38 -17.71 1.93
C ILE A 547 35.16 -18.17 3.16
N ASP A 548 34.45 -18.43 4.25
CA ASP A 548 35.06 -19.01 5.43
C ASP A 548 35.50 -20.46 5.17
N LYS A 549 36.79 -20.73 5.38
CA LYS A 549 37.39 -22.05 5.17
C LYS A 549 37.29 -22.95 6.38
N GLN A 550 37.16 -22.39 7.58
CA GLN A 550 37.18 -23.15 8.84
C GLN A 550 35.78 -23.56 9.28
N SER A 551 34.77 -22.75 8.95
CA SER A 551 33.40 -23.06 9.33
C SER A 551 32.89 -24.34 8.64
N PRO A 552 32.22 -25.25 9.38
CA PRO A 552 31.61 -26.46 8.80
C PRO A 552 30.49 -26.14 7.81
N ILE A 553 29.72 -25.07 8.05
CA ILE A 553 28.58 -24.66 7.23
C ILE A 553 28.65 -23.14 7.03
N VAL A 554 28.70 -22.70 5.78
CA VAL A 554 28.63 -21.28 5.40
C VAL A 554 27.25 -20.90 4.88
N SER A 555 26.94 -19.60 4.94
CA SER A 555 25.72 -19.05 4.36
C SER A 555 25.68 -19.26 2.86
N THR A 556 24.54 -19.74 2.36
CA THR A 556 24.30 -20.02 0.94
C THR A 556 23.93 -18.81 0.12
N CYS A 557 23.50 -17.72 0.74
CA CYS A 557 23.03 -16.52 0.05
C CYS A 557 23.16 -15.28 0.93
N ASP A 558 22.96 -14.11 0.33
CA ASP A 558 22.77 -12.86 1.09
C ASP A 558 21.33 -12.80 1.61
N GLY A 559 21.14 -12.34 2.85
CA GLY A 559 19.81 -12.17 3.41
C GLY A 559 19.80 -11.99 4.91
N HIS A 560 18.72 -12.44 5.55
CA HIS A 560 18.56 -12.38 7.00
C HIS A 560 18.17 -13.74 7.58
N VAL A 561 18.74 -14.08 8.72
CA VAL A 561 18.35 -15.27 9.49
C VAL A 561 16.96 -15.06 10.08
N LEU A 562 15.98 -15.90 9.74
CA LEU A 562 14.66 -15.90 10.39
C LEU A 562 14.70 -16.64 11.72
N THR A 563 15.22 -17.86 11.70
CA THR A 563 15.38 -18.77 12.83
C THR A 563 16.54 -19.72 12.55
N CYS A 564 17.26 -20.11 13.59
CA CYS A 564 18.29 -21.15 13.53
C CYS A 564 18.39 -21.83 14.89
N GLY A 565 18.74 -23.12 14.92
CA GLY A 565 18.85 -23.86 16.16
C GLY A 565 18.89 -25.37 15.98
N LYS A 566 18.93 -26.09 17.11
CA LYS A 566 18.78 -27.55 17.18
C LYS A 566 17.31 -27.93 17.04
N VAL A 567 17.02 -28.92 16.19
CA VAL A 567 15.68 -29.48 16.02
C VAL A 567 15.30 -30.23 17.28
N SER A 568 14.20 -29.81 17.94
CA SER A 568 13.76 -30.40 19.21
C SER A 568 12.50 -31.23 18.99
N ARG A 569 12.54 -32.54 19.33
CA ARG A 569 11.41 -33.47 19.16
C ARG A 569 10.84 -33.50 17.73
N GLY A 570 11.70 -33.33 16.73
CA GLY A 570 11.31 -33.28 15.31
C GLY A 570 10.58 -32.03 14.87
N LEU A 571 10.55 -30.98 15.69
CA LEU A 571 9.95 -29.69 15.37
C LEU A 571 11.02 -28.67 14.95
N ILE A 572 10.76 -28.00 13.82
CA ILE A 572 11.56 -26.90 13.28
C ILE A 572 10.81 -25.59 13.55
N GLU A 573 11.51 -24.57 14.05
CA GLU A 573 10.91 -23.25 14.28
C GLU A 573 10.84 -22.44 12.99
N GLN A 574 9.64 -21.97 12.65
CA GLN A 574 9.39 -21.08 11.53
C GLN A 574 9.78 -19.65 11.89
N VAL A 575 9.09 -19.06 12.88
CA VAL A 575 9.39 -17.76 13.49
C VAL A 575 8.75 -17.69 14.89
N LYS A 576 9.49 -17.23 15.90
CA LYS A 576 9.02 -16.82 17.24
C LYS A 576 7.90 -17.70 17.81
N GLY A 577 8.21 -18.97 18.03
CA GLY A 577 7.31 -19.94 18.68
C GLY A 577 6.27 -20.60 17.78
N ILE A 578 6.24 -20.29 16.47
CA ILE A 578 5.50 -21.08 15.48
C ILE A 578 6.43 -22.16 14.94
N THR A 579 6.03 -23.42 15.06
CA THR A 579 6.81 -24.59 14.60
C THR A 579 6.07 -25.40 13.55
N TYR A 580 6.82 -26.20 12.79
CA TYR A 580 6.31 -27.24 11.89
C TYR A 580 7.15 -28.51 12.05
N THR A 581 6.62 -29.67 11.67
CA THR A 581 7.35 -30.94 11.79
C THR A 581 8.35 -31.11 10.65
N ALA A 582 9.54 -31.64 10.96
CA ALA A 582 10.54 -31.99 9.96
C ALA A 582 9.96 -32.96 8.91
N SER A 583 9.12 -33.91 9.33
CA SER A 583 8.44 -34.86 8.44
C SER A 583 7.51 -34.18 7.43
N SER A 584 6.76 -33.15 7.84
CA SER A 584 5.88 -32.41 6.91
C SER A 584 6.65 -31.55 5.90
N PHE A 585 7.84 -31.08 6.29
CA PHE A 585 8.66 -30.19 5.47
C PHE A 585 9.56 -30.97 4.51
N LEU A 586 10.26 -31.99 5.01
CA LEU A 586 11.17 -32.84 4.23
C LEU A 586 10.45 -34.03 3.57
N GLY A 587 9.16 -34.25 3.84
CA GLY A 587 8.40 -35.37 3.29
C GLY A 587 8.95 -36.74 3.68
N VAL A 588 8.42 -37.81 3.10
CA VAL A 588 8.95 -39.17 3.33
C VAL A 588 10.17 -39.39 2.42
N PRO A 589 11.36 -39.75 2.93
CA PRO A 589 12.50 -40.13 2.10
C PRO A 589 12.12 -41.37 1.30
N LEU A 590 12.10 -41.27 -0.03
CA LEU A 590 11.67 -42.35 -0.93
C LEU A 590 12.76 -43.43 -1.17
N THR A 591 13.87 -43.44 -0.43
CA THR A 591 14.99 -44.34 -0.71
C THR A 591 15.44 -45.18 0.49
N ALA A 592 15.30 -46.50 0.32
CA ALA A 592 16.05 -47.64 0.88
C ALA A 592 16.20 -47.82 2.41
N GLY A 593 16.11 -46.78 3.24
CA GLY A 593 16.17 -46.91 4.71
C GLY A 593 14.99 -47.68 5.29
N LEU A 594 13.80 -47.52 4.70
CA LEU A 594 12.59 -48.27 5.05
C LEU A 594 12.72 -49.77 4.79
N MET A 595 13.44 -50.20 3.75
CA MET A 595 13.64 -51.63 3.48
C MET A 595 14.63 -52.28 4.46
N LYS A 596 15.69 -51.57 4.89
CA LYS A 596 16.65 -52.09 5.88
C LYS A 596 16.07 -52.10 7.31
N PHE A 597 15.27 -51.10 7.68
CA PHE A 597 14.57 -51.09 8.97
C PHE A 597 13.44 -52.12 9.07
N GLN A 598 12.76 -52.43 7.95
CA GLN A 598 11.74 -53.49 7.91
C GLN A 598 12.33 -54.91 7.96
N GLN A 599 13.56 -55.13 7.48
CA GLN A 599 14.19 -56.46 7.52
C GLN A 599 14.77 -56.83 8.89
N GLN A 600 15.29 -55.87 9.67
CA GLN A 600 15.87 -56.16 10.99
C GLN A 600 14.83 -56.33 12.11
N ASN A 601 13.57 -55.92 11.90
CA ASN A 601 12.51 -55.99 12.92
C ASN A 601 11.43 -57.05 12.67
N LYS A 602 11.72 -58.09 11.87
CA LYS A 602 10.77 -59.18 11.60
C LYS A 602 10.47 -60.11 12.78
N THR A 603 11.04 -59.87 13.96
CA THR A 603 10.75 -60.61 15.20
C THR A 603 10.31 -59.71 16.35
N ARG A 604 9.40 -58.76 16.09
CA ARG A 604 8.53 -58.19 17.14
C ARG A 604 7.21 -57.73 16.54
N SER A 605 6.22 -58.59 16.68
CA SER A 605 4.81 -58.32 16.43
C SER A 605 4.26 -57.25 17.38
N ASN A 606 3.34 -56.44 16.86
CA ASN A 606 2.44 -55.49 17.54
C ASN A 606 3.02 -54.12 17.95
N SER A 607 3.04 -53.20 16.98
CA SER A 607 2.54 -51.83 17.18
C SER A 607 2.24 -51.20 15.83
N ASN A 608 1.11 -50.47 15.74
CA ASN A 608 0.84 -49.52 14.67
C ASN A 608 1.99 -48.51 14.64
N TYR A 609 2.84 -48.54 13.61
CA TYR A 609 3.76 -47.45 13.35
C TYR A 609 2.95 -46.28 12.82
N ASP A 610 2.51 -45.43 13.74
CA ASP A 610 1.92 -44.16 13.40
C ASP A 610 3.05 -43.27 12.86
N TYR A 611 2.92 -42.79 11.63
CA TYR A 611 3.81 -41.77 11.04
C TYR A 611 3.71 -40.42 11.78
N ASP A 612 2.93 -40.37 12.87
CA ASP A 612 2.61 -39.21 13.69
C ASP A 612 3.67 -38.85 14.74
N ASP A 613 4.68 -39.68 15.01
CA ASP A 613 5.77 -39.29 15.92
C ASP A 613 6.92 -38.57 15.19
N ALA A 614 6.83 -37.24 15.16
CA ALA A 614 7.84 -36.36 14.57
C ALA A 614 9.26 -36.58 15.13
N HIS A 615 9.39 -37.05 16.38
CA HIS A 615 10.67 -37.32 17.00
C HIS A 615 11.39 -38.51 16.36
N SER A 616 10.69 -39.64 16.21
CA SER A 616 11.21 -40.85 15.54
C SER A 616 11.67 -40.56 14.10
N TYR A 617 10.92 -39.73 13.36
CA TYR A 617 11.32 -39.31 12.02
C TYR A 617 12.64 -38.52 12.03
N ALA A 618 12.79 -37.55 12.94
CA ALA A 618 14.02 -36.76 13.01
C ALA A 618 15.24 -37.60 13.40
N GLU A 619 15.08 -38.57 14.32
CA GLU A 619 16.12 -39.55 14.66
C GLU A 619 16.50 -40.43 13.46
N SER A 620 15.54 -40.78 12.61
CA SER A 620 15.81 -41.59 11.40
C SER A 620 16.67 -40.86 10.35
N LEU A 621 16.78 -39.54 10.43
CA LEU A 621 17.64 -38.73 9.57
C LEU A 621 19.09 -38.68 10.05
N LEU A 622 19.36 -39.06 11.30
CA LEU A 622 20.69 -39.03 11.89
C LEU A 622 21.51 -40.26 11.51
N ARG A 623 22.77 -40.04 11.17
CA ARG A 623 23.75 -41.10 10.93
C ARG A 623 24.45 -41.52 12.20
N TYR A 624 24.80 -40.56 13.06
CA TYR A 624 25.52 -40.81 14.30
C TYR A 624 24.61 -40.56 15.50
N ARG A 625 24.58 -41.51 16.45
CA ARG A 625 23.76 -41.40 17.67
C ARG A 625 24.19 -40.27 18.62
N SER A 626 25.43 -39.79 18.49
CA SER A 626 25.99 -38.68 19.27
C SER A 626 25.77 -37.31 18.63
N HIS A 627 25.10 -37.25 17.47
CA HIS A 627 24.83 -36.03 16.74
C HIS A 627 23.37 -35.60 16.91
N ALA A 628 23.10 -34.36 16.53
CA ALA A 628 21.75 -33.85 16.42
C ALA A 628 21.51 -33.18 15.07
N LEU A 629 20.22 -32.99 14.78
CA LEU A 629 19.77 -32.28 13.60
C LEU A 629 19.68 -30.78 13.92
N TYR A 630 20.30 -29.96 13.08
CA TYR A 630 20.30 -28.51 13.17
C TYR A 630 19.63 -27.91 11.93
N TYR A 631 19.13 -26.69 12.07
CA TYR A 631 18.51 -25.98 10.95
C TYR A 631 18.85 -24.48 10.96
N ALA A 632 18.78 -23.88 9.78
CA ALA A 632 18.85 -22.43 9.60
C ALA A 632 17.90 -21.99 8.48
N VAL A 633 17.04 -21.02 8.76
CA VAL A 633 16.09 -20.44 7.81
C VAL A 633 16.58 -19.06 7.41
N ILE A 634 16.87 -18.86 6.13
CA ILE A 634 17.41 -17.62 5.56
C ILE A 634 16.38 -17.02 4.61
N TYR A 635 15.97 -15.78 4.87
CA TYR A 635 15.08 -15.01 4.01
C TYR A 635 15.85 -14.03 3.15
N LEU A 636 15.58 -14.03 1.84
CA LEU A 636 16.16 -13.09 0.90
C LEU A 636 15.10 -12.02 0.58
N ALA A 637 15.39 -10.77 0.95
CA ALA A 637 14.59 -9.62 0.57
C ALA A 637 14.74 -9.33 -0.93
N PRO A 638 13.79 -8.63 -1.57
CA PRO A 638 13.85 -8.36 -3.01
C PRO A 638 15.08 -7.55 -3.46
N GLY A 639 15.76 -6.88 -2.53
CA GLY A 639 16.98 -6.13 -2.80
C GLY A 639 18.26 -6.97 -2.76
N ASP A 640 18.21 -8.14 -2.14
CA ASP A 640 19.38 -9.00 -1.92
C ASP A 640 19.83 -9.68 -3.21
N TYR A 641 20.89 -10.48 -3.12
CA TYR A 641 21.37 -11.33 -4.19
C TYR A 641 20.59 -12.65 -4.22
N HIS A 642 19.85 -12.91 -5.32
CA HIS A 642 18.89 -14.01 -5.42
C HIS A 642 19.44 -15.31 -6.03
N ARG A 643 20.76 -15.45 -6.13
CA ARG A 643 21.37 -16.76 -6.35
C ARG A 643 21.77 -17.35 -5.01
N PHE A 644 21.71 -18.66 -4.93
CA PHE A 644 22.11 -19.41 -3.76
C PHE A 644 23.16 -20.44 -4.16
N HIS A 645 24.03 -20.72 -3.20
CA HIS A 645 25.27 -21.45 -3.39
C HIS A 645 25.35 -22.61 -2.41
N SER A 646 26.31 -23.51 -2.63
CA SER A 646 26.50 -24.68 -1.76
C SER A 646 26.98 -24.25 -0.36
N PRO A 647 26.33 -24.70 0.74
CA PRO A 647 26.74 -24.34 2.10
C PRO A 647 28.01 -25.05 2.57
N THR A 648 28.32 -26.19 1.95
CA THR A 648 29.50 -27.01 2.25
C THR A 648 29.85 -27.84 1.02
N GLU A 649 30.88 -28.67 1.13
CA GLU A 649 31.14 -29.69 0.13
C GLU A 649 30.19 -30.87 0.36
N TRP A 650 29.34 -31.15 -0.63
CA TRP A 650 28.33 -32.21 -0.54
C TRP A 650 27.92 -32.69 -1.94
N GLN A 651 27.35 -33.90 -2.00
CA GLN A 651 27.06 -34.59 -3.25
C GLN A 651 25.57 -34.84 -3.40
N ILE A 652 24.91 -34.07 -4.27
CA ILE A 652 23.45 -34.16 -4.41
C ILE A 652 23.06 -35.53 -4.96
N SER A 653 22.22 -36.23 -4.21
CA SER A 653 21.75 -37.58 -4.53
C SER A 653 20.42 -37.58 -5.26
N TRP A 654 19.46 -36.79 -4.79
CA TRP A 654 18.14 -36.63 -5.43
C TRP A 654 17.50 -35.30 -5.03
N ARG A 655 16.54 -34.87 -5.87
CA ARG A 655 15.74 -33.65 -5.70
C ARG A 655 14.28 -34.02 -5.62
N CYS A 656 13.58 -33.51 -4.61
CA CYS A 656 12.12 -33.62 -4.50
C CYS A 656 11.46 -32.27 -4.78
N HIS A 657 10.41 -32.25 -5.58
CA HIS A 657 9.58 -31.05 -5.81
C HIS A 657 8.21 -31.24 -5.15
N TYR A 658 7.86 -30.35 -4.22
CA TYR A 658 6.59 -30.36 -3.53
C TYR A 658 5.68 -29.27 -4.11
N ILE A 659 4.59 -29.69 -4.73
CA ILE A 659 3.58 -28.79 -5.29
C ILE A 659 2.78 -28.18 -4.13
N GLY A 660 2.68 -26.84 -4.09
CA GLY A 660 2.01 -26.14 -3.00
C GLY A 660 1.35 -24.83 -3.43
N HIS A 661 1.11 -23.98 -2.44
CA HIS A 661 0.64 -22.61 -2.61
C HIS A 661 1.83 -21.66 -2.86
N LEU A 662 1.53 -20.42 -3.26
CA LEU A 662 2.52 -19.36 -3.47
C LEU A 662 2.29 -18.22 -2.47
N PHE A 663 2.21 -18.56 -1.19
CA PHE A 663 2.04 -17.58 -0.12
C PHE A 663 3.33 -16.77 0.06
N SER A 664 3.18 -15.49 0.43
CA SER A 664 4.34 -14.64 0.68
C SER A 664 5.16 -15.15 1.86
N VAL A 665 6.46 -15.34 1.65
CA VAL A 665 7.44 -15.71 2.69
C VAL A 665 7.95 -14.52 3.51
N ASN A 666 7.34 -13.34 3.35
CA ASN A 666 7.70 -12.16 4.13
C ASN A 666 7.61 -12.48 5.64
N PRO A 667 8.57 -12.03 6.48
CA PRO A 667 8.57 -12.30 7.92
C PRO A 667 7.24 -11.96 8.62
N LYS A 668 6.53 -10.91 8.16
CA LYS A 668 5.21 -10.57 8.69
C LYS A 668 4.17 -11.66 8.45
N VAL A 669 4.20 -12.32 7.29
CA VAL A 669 3.29 -13.42 6.94
C VAL A 669 3.69 -14.71 7.64
N ALA A 670 4.99 -15.00 7.69
CA ALA A 670 5.54 -16.12 8.44
C ALA A 670 5.21 -16.07 9.94
N ASN A 671 5.01 -14.88 10.52
CA ASN A 671 4.62 -14.71 11.92
C ASN A 671 3.16 -15.10 12.25
N TRP A 672 2.27 -15.24 11.27
CA TRP A 672 0.86 -15.57 11.55
C TRP A 672 0.34 -16.78 10.78
N LEU A 673 0.94 -17.11 9.63
CA LEU A 673 0.57 -18.28 8.86
C LEU A 673 1.37 -19.50 9.35
N GLN A 674 0.73 -20.36 10.12
CA GLN A 674 1.32 -21.62 10.56
C GLN A 674 1.58 -22.56 9.37
N ASN A 675 2.67 -23.32 9.43
CA ASN A 675 3.10 -24.25 8.37
C ASN A 675 3.32 -23.60 7.00
N LEU A 676 3.69 -22.31 6.95
CA LEU A 676 3.88 -21.55 5.72
C LEU A 676 4.84 -22.27 4.75
N PHE A 677 5.98 -22.74 5.24
CA PHE A 677 6.99 -23.39 4.40
C PHE A 677 6.55 -24.78 3.92
N CYS A 678 5.74 -25.50 4.69
CA CYS A 678 5.20 -26.80 4.28
C CYS A 678 4.04 -26.66 3.28
N LEU A 679 3.26 -25.58 3.39
CA LEU A 679 2.13 -25.26 2.50
C LEU A 679 2.58 -24.70 1.15
N ASN A 680 3.75 -24.07 1.10
CA ASN A 680 4.28 -23.47 -0.11
C ASN A 680 4.92 -24.50 -1.04
N GLU A 681 4.88 -24.16 -2.33
CA GLU A 681 5.66 -24.85 -3.36
C GLU A 681 7.15 -24.71 -3.05
N ARG A 682 7.89 -25.83 -3.11
CA ARG A 682 9.31 -25.88 -2.72
C ARG A 682 10.05 -27.02 -3.40
N ALA A 683 11.35 -26.87 -3.58
CA ALA A 683 12.27 -27.93 -3.97
C ALA A 683 13.22 -28.26 -2.81
N ALA A 684 13.35 -29.54 -2.48
CA ALA A 684 14.29 -30.05 -1.49
C ALA A 684 15.39 -30.87 -2.18
N TYR A 685 16.63 -30.67 -1.74
CA TYR A 685 17.81 -31.35 -2.25
C TYR A 685 18.45 -32.15 -1.12
N TYR A 686 18.79 -33.40 -1.38
CA TYR A 686 19.31 -34.33 -0.37
C TYR A 686 20.70 -34.83 -0.74
N ASP A 687 21.56 -34.97 0.26
CA ASP A 687 22.89 -35.58 0.16
C ASP A 687 22.83 -37.07 0.53
N LYS A 688 23.79 -37.88 0.06
CA LYS A 688 23.81 -39.33 0.31
C LYS A 688 24.23 -39.66 1.74
N PRO A 689 23.62 -40.68 2.36
CA PRO A 689 24.35 -41.49 3.32
C PRO A 689 25.41 -42.31 2.54
N PHE A 690 26.71 -42.00 2.70
CA PHE A 690 27.86 -42.84 2.35
C PHE A 690 27.54 -44.35 2.43
N GLN A 691 27.21 -44.93 1.28
CA GLN A 691 27.33 -46.35 0.96
C GLN A 691 27.55 -46.45 -0.55
N THR A 692 28.61 -47.19 -0.86
CA THR A 692 29.29 -47.39 -2.14
C THR A 692 28.35 -47.88 -3.23
N ILE A 693 28.05 -47.06 -4.24
CA ILE A 693 27.90 -47.49 -5.65
C ILE A 693 28.39 -46.33 -6.52
N ARG A 694 29.42 -46.61 -7.34
CA ARG A 694 29.98 -45.72 -8.36
C ARG A 694 28.94 -45.54 -9.48
N ASN A 695 28.24 -44.41 -9.53
CA ASN A 695 27.59 -43.93 -10.75
C ASN A 695 28.18 -42.58 -11.15
N SER A 696 28.58 -42.46 -12.42
CA SER A 696 29.36 -41.35 -12.98
C SER A 696 28.56 -40.06 -13.26
N ASN A 697 27.34 -39.92 -12.74
CA ASN A 697 26.44 -38.78 -13.01
C ASN A 697 26.19 -37.88 -11.79
N GLU A 698 27.06 -37.94 -10.77
CA GLU A 698 26.85 -37.24 -9.50
C GLU A 698 27.47 -35.84 -9.52
N ILE A 699 26.69 -34.82 -9.17
CA ILE A 699 27.13 -33.42 -9.13
C ILE A 699 27.85 -33.18 -7.79
N LEU A 700 29.19 -33.12 -7.83
CA LEU A 700 30.00 -32.68 -6.71
C LEU A 700 30.03 -31.15 -6.68
N LEU A 701 29.53 -30.55 -5.59
CA LEU A 701 29.58 -29.10 -5.38
C LEU A 701 30.56 -28.78 -4.27
N LYS A 702 31.50 -27.87 -4.55
CA LYS A 702 32.38 -27.30 -3.53
C LYS A 702 31.65 -26.23 -2.75
N ARG A 703 32.19 -25.90 -1.57
CA ARG A 703 31.68 -24.81 -0.73
C ARG A 703 31.59 -23.51 -1.53
N ALA A 704 30.43 -22.86 -1.44
CA ALA A 704 30.07 -21.64 -2.15
C ALA A 704 30.02 -21.73 -3.69
N ASP A 705 30.04 -22.92 -4.28
CA ASP A 705 29.74 -23.08 -5.71
C ASP A 705 28.29 -22.63 -5.99
N ASN A 706 28.07 -21.96 -7.12
CA ASN A 706 26.74 -21.50 -7.51
C ASN A 706 25.82 -22.71 -7.73
N PHE A 707 24.74 -22.76 -6.96
CA PHE A 707 23.82 -23.89 -6.95
C PHE A 707 22.59 -23.62 -7.80
N GLY A 708 22.04 -22.40 -7.73
CA GLY A 708 20.84 -22.02 -8.46
C GLY A 708 20.39 -20.61 -8.16
N ASP A 709 19.29 -20.21 -8.79
CA ASP A 709 18.72 -18.87 -8.67
C ASP A 709 17.20 -18.89 -8.49
N PHE A 710 16.71 -17.84 -7.82
CA PHE A 710 15.28 -17.64 -7.63
C PHE A 710 14.73 -16.62 -8.63
N ASN A 711 13.55 -16.92 -9.16
CA ASN A 711 12.84 -15.98 -10.02
C ASN A 711 12.16 -14.85 -9.22
N PHE A 712 11.46 -15.17 -8.13
CA PHE A 712 10.80 -14.20 -7.24
C PHE A 712 10.55 -14.84 -5.87
N GLY A 713 10.78 -14.07 -4.79
CA GLY A 713 10.38 -14.40 -3.42
C GLY A 713 11.03 -15.67 -2.87
N SER A 714 12.07 -15.51 -2.06
CA SER A 714 13.02 -16.60 -1.82
C SER A 714 13.27 -16.83 -0.34
N THR A 715 13.32 -18.10 0.05
CA THR A 715 13.74 -18.52 1.38
C THR A 715 14.52 -19.82 1.22
N VAL A 716 15.68 -19.91 1.86
CA VAL A 716 16.49 -21.12 1.91
C VAL A 716 16.37 -21.68 3.32
N VAL A 717 16.07 -22.98 3.42
CA VAL A 717 16.06 -23.71 4.69
C VAL A 717 17.16 -24.76 4.62
N LEU A 718 18.16 -24.60 5.47
CA LEU A 718 19.20 -25.60 5.69
C LEU A 718 18.76 -26.52 6.81
N VAL A 719 18.90 -27.83 6.60
CA VAL A 719 18.72 -28.86 7.62
C VAL A 719 19.91 -29.80 7.49
N PHE A 720 20.69 -29.96 8.57
CA PHE A 720 21.95 -30.71 8.53
C PHE A 720 22.23 -31.39 9.87
N GLU A 721 22.95 -32.51 9.82
CA GLU A 721 23.43 -33.23 11.00
C GLU A 721 24.77 -32.64 11.46
N ALA A 722 24.93 -32.43 12.76
CA ALA A 722 26.19 -32.00 13.36
C ALA A 722 26.35 -32.55 14.78
N PRO A 723 27.60 -32.60 15.31
CA PRO A 723 27.86 -32.90 16.72
C PRO A 723 27.07 -31.99 17.69
N ASP A 724 26.78 -32.52 18.87
CA ASP A 724 25.97 -31.82 19.87
C ASP A 724 26.63 -30.54 20.44
N ASN A 725 27.94 -30.36 20.24
CA ASN A 725 28.71 -29.16 20.62
C ASN A 725 28.74 -28.06 19.52
N LEU A 726 27.88 -28.13 18.51
CA LEU A 726 27.75 -27.08 17.51
C LEU A 726 27.10 -25.82 18.09
N VAL A 727 27.74 -24.66 17.88
CA VAL A 727 27.25 -23.34 18.29
C VAL A 727 27.02 -22.46 17.07
N PHE A 728 25.86 -21.79 16.99
CA PHE A 728 25.60 -20.81 15.94
C PHE A 728 26.27 -19.47 16.25
N ASN A 729 26.97 -18.93 15.26
CA ASN A 729 27.58 -17.59 15.32
C ASN A 729 26.59 -16.47 14.99
N VAL A 730 25.40 -16.83 14.51
CA VAL A 730 24.34 -15.93 14.06
C VAL A 730 23.08 -16.08 14.89
N LYS A 731 22.29 -15.01 14.98
CA LYS A 731 21.02 -14.96 15.72
C LYS A 731 19.84 -14.60 14.81
N PRO A 732 18.61 -14.96 15.19
CA PRO A 732 17.40 -14.52 14.49
C PRO A 732 17.34 -12.99 14.30
N GLY A 733 17.33 -12.55 13.04
CA GLY A 733 17.32 -11.15 12.62
C GLY A 733 18.64 -10.64 12.06
N ASP A 734 19.74 -11.37 12.27
CA ASP A 734 21.06 -10.93 11.81
C ASP A 734 21.13 -10.93 10.27
N PRO A 735 21.71 -9.88 9.66
CA PRO A 735 22.08 -9.91 8.25
C PRO A 735 23.24 -10.88 8.04
N ILE A 736 23.18 -11.66 6.97
CA ILE A 736 24.24 -12.59 6.58
C ILE A 736 24.59 -12.41 5.11
N LYS A 737 25.86 -12.63 4.77
CA LYS A 737 26.36 -12.62 3.39
C LYS A 737 26.74 -14.03 2.95
N LEU A 738 26.67 -14.28 1.64
CA LEU A 738 27.19 -15.49 1.02
C LEU A 738 28.63 -15.77 1.50
N GLY A 739 28.90 -17.03 1.90
CA GLY A 739 30.23 -17.48 2.32
C GLY A 739 30.60 -17.22 3.78
N GLN A 740 29.78 -16.46 4.52
CA GLN A 740 29.98 -16.20 5.95
C GLN A 740 29.73 -17.46 6.80
N SER A 741 30.54 -17.68 7.85
CA SER A 741 30.32 -18.74 8.85
C SER A 741 28.94 -18.63 9.50
N LEU A 742 28.19 -19.74 9.53
CA LEU A 742 26.93 -19.84 10.27
C LEU A 742 27.12 -20.43 11.67
N CYS A 743 28.10 -21.32 11.83
CA CYS A 743 28.34 -22.04 13.06
C CYS A 743 29.81 -22.44 13.20
N ASP A 744 30.21 -22.71 14.44
CA ASP A 744 31.50 -23.28 14.83
C ASP A 744 31.28 -24.48 15.76
N LEU A 745 32.32 -25.29 15.93
CA LEU A 745 32.35 -26.37 16.92
C LEU A 745 33.00 -25.85 18.19
N ASP A 746 32.32 -26.00 19.33
CA ASP A 746 32.88 -25.59 20.63
C ASP A 746 34.05 -26.52 21.01
N ARG A 747 35.27 -25.96 21.01
CA ARG A 747 36.52 -26.67 21.32
C ARG A 747 36.81 -26.76 22.82
N GLN A 748 35.95 -26.24 23.70
CA GLN A 748 36.21 -26.23 25.15
C GLN A 748 36.17 -27.62 25.83
N ASN A 749 35.80 -28.70 25.13
CA ASN A 749 35.79 -30.06 25.68
C ASN A 749 36.86 -31.01 25.07
N ASP A 750 37.76 -30.53 24.21
CA ASP A 750 38.80 -31.37 23.59
C ASP A 750 40.12 -31.47 24.41
N ILE A 751 40.13 -31.02 25.68
CA ILE A 751 41.31 -31.16 26.56
C ILE A 751 41.41 -32.57 27.19
N ASP A 752 40.36 -33.38 27.18
CA ASP A 752 40.34 -34.65 27.94
C ASP A 752 40.77 -35.93 27.17
N VAL A 753 41.46 -35.83 26.02
CA VAL A 753 41.91 -37.02 25.25
C VAL A 753 43.41 -37.05 24.92
N GLN A 754 44.23 -36.11 25.39
CA GLN A 754 45.70 -36.21 25.22
C GLN A 754 46.50 -36.54 26.48
N ASP A 755 45.91 -36.58 27.69
CA ASP A 755 46.63 -36.90 28.93
C ASP A 755 46.33 -38.31 29.49
N ILE A 756 46.22 -39.32 28.62
CA ILE A 756 46.49 -40.72 29.01
C ILE A 756 47.81 -41.14 28.38
N LYS A 757 48.90 -40.55 28.88
CA LYS A 757 50.26 -41.11 28.94
C LYS A 757 51.19 -40.08 29.57
N GLN A 758 51.22 -40.04 30.90
CA GLN A 758 52.44 -40.23 31.69
C GLN A 758 52.15 -39.90 33.15
N ASP A 759 52.20 -40.95 33.96
CA ASP A 759 52.33 -40.86 35.41
C ASP A 759 53.51 -39.98 35.81
N GLY A 760 53.34 -39.23 36.90
CA GLY A 760 54.46 -38.90 37.78
C GLY A 760 54.40 -37.52 38.43
N ASN A 761 53.98 -37.52 39.70
CA ASN A 761 54.49 -36.63 40.76
C ASN A 761 54.47 -35.11 40.53
N THR A 762 53.66 -34.36 41.27
CA THR A 762 54.12 -33.67 42.51
C THR A 762 53.04 -32.76 43.13
N SER A 763 52.97 -32.87 44.46
CA SER A 763 52.64 -31.92 45.52
C SER A 763 52.29 -30.45 45.21
N SER A 764 51.15 -30.03 45.78
CA SER A 764 50.92 -28.83 46.61
C SER A 764 51.80 -27.57 46.39
N THR A 765 51.20 -26.40 46.12
CA THR A 765 50.85 -25.38 47.14
C THR A 765 50.31 -24.08 46.52
N LEU A 766 49.49 -23.43 47.34
CA LEU A 766 48.90 -22.09 47.34
C LEU A 766 49.61 -20.90 46.63
N SER A 767 48.71 -20.02 46.15
CA SER A 767 48.61 -18.57 46.45
C SER A 767 49.22 -17.50 45.53
N THR A 768 48.37 -16.47 45.36
CA THR A 768 48.59 -15.01 45.26
C THR A 768 48.98 -14.37 43.92
N GLU A 769 48.04 -13.54 43.45
CA GLU A 769 48.17 -12.12 43.10
C GLU A 769 49.53 -11.61 42.60
N GLU A 770 49.58 -10.99 41.41
CA GLU A 770 49.66 -9.53 41.23
C GLU A 770 50.02 -9.12 39.77
N THR A 771 49.19 -8.22 39.25
CA THR A 771 49.48 -6.95 38.58
C THR A 771 50.74 -6.73 37.69
N GLN A 772 50.43 -6.21 36.48
CA GLN A 772 50.96 -4.99 35.82
C GLN A 772 52.21 -5.02 34.90
N SER A 773 51.98 -4.34 33.75
CA SER A 773 52.86 -3.44 32.97
C SER A 773 54.07 -4.08 32.27
N SER A 774 54.17 -4.07 30.93
CA SER A 774 54.35 -2.98 29.96
C SER A 774 55.77 -3.07 29.37
N ASN A 775 55.95 -2.44 28.21
CA ASN A 775 57.21 -2.25 27.47
C ASN A 775 57.64 -3.45 26.61
N GLU A 776 58.30 -3.29 25.47
CA GLU A 776 58.37 -2.29 24.40
C GLU A 776 59.36 -2.91 23.39
N GLU A 777 59.21 -2.55 22.12
CA GLU A 777 60.30 -2.41 21.13
C GLU A 777 61.03 -3.65 20.56
N ASP A 778 60.90 -3.71 19.23
CA ASP A 778 61.96 -3.89 18.22
C ASP A 778 62.79 -5.17 18.13
N GLU A 779 62.69 -5.84 16.97
CA GLU A 779 63.80 -5.82 16.00
C GLU A 779 63.38 -6.42 14.64
N ASN A 780 63.71 -5.68 13.58
CA ASN A 780 63.76 -6.14 12.19
C ASN A 780 64.84 -7.20 12.01
N LEU A 781 64.67 -8.15 11.07
CA LEU A 781 65.74 -8.60 10.19
C LEU A 781 65.20 -9.37 8.97
N ASN A 782 65.50 -8.83 7.79
CA ASN A 782 65.41 -9.44 6.47
C ASN A 782 66.28 -10.71 6.38
N ILE A 783 65.78 -11.73 5.67
CA ILE A 783 66.62 -12.54 4.75
C ILE A 783 65.80 -12.81 3.48
N GLU A 784 66.29 -12.27 2.38
CA GLU A 784 65.92 -12.59 1.00
C GLU A 784 66.57 -13.89 0.51
N ASN A 785 65.98 -14.42 -0.56
CA ASN A 785 66.53 -15.32 -1.59
C ASN A 785 66.41 -16.83 -1.36
N GLU A 786 65.48 -17.43 -2.11
CA GLU A 786 65.90 -18.38 -3.14
C GLU A 786 64.93 -18.37 -4.34
N GLU A 787 65.54 -18.21 -5.51
CA GLU A 787 64.96 -18.06 -6.83
C GLU A 787 64.81 -19.42 -7.54
N LYS A 788 63.83 -19.46 -8.46
CA LYS A 788 63.88 -20.07 -9.81
C LYS A 788 63.36 -21.49 -10.10
N ASN A 789 62.60 -21.46 -11.20
CA ASN A 789 62.21 -22.50 -12.18
C ASN A 789 61.08 -23.43 -11.72
N ILE A 790 59.95 -23.53 -12.45
CA ILE A 790 59.85 -23.79 -13.89
C ILE A 790 58.63 -23.06 -14.50
N ASP A 791 58.89 -22.28 -15.54
CA ASP A 791 57.93 -21.83 -16.56
C ASP A 791 57.94 -22.81 -17.74
N ARG A 792 56.77 -23.19 -18.26
CA ARG A 792 56.33 -23.00 -19.67
C ARG A 792 55.26 -24.00 -20.15
N GLU A 793 54.47 -23.46 -21.08
CA GLU A 793 53.44 -24.07 -21.95
C GLU A 793 52.04 -24.20 -21.34
N LEU A 794 50.96 -23.66 -21.93
CA LEU A 794 50.74 -23.14 -23.27
C LEU A 794 49.53 -22.20 -23.28
N LEU A 795 49.67 -21.07 -23.97
CA LEU A 795 48.61 -20.12 -24.30
C LEU A 795 48.05 -20.52 -25.68
N ILE A 796 46.80 -20.98 -25.76
CA ILE A 796 46.04 -21.05 -27.03
C ILE A 796 44.60 -20.57 -26.80
N ASP A 797 44.34 -19.43 -27.42
CA ASP A 797 43.13 -18.90 -28.04
C ASP A 797 41.72 -19.09 -27.43
N THR A 798 41.12 -17.91 -27.33
CA THR A 798 39.71 -17.59 -27.25
C THR A 798 38.97 -18.04 -28.53
N VAL A 799 37.65 -18.23 -28.40
CA VAL A 799 36.60 -18.45 -29.42
C VAL A 799 36.01 -19.88 -29.42
N ALA A 800 34.67 -19.90 -29.36
CA ALA A 800 33.74 -21.03 -29.43
C ALA A 800 33.34 -21.73 -28.12
N LEU A 801 32.44 -21.11 -27.36
CA LEU A 801 31.30 -21.84 -26.78
C LEU A 801 30.07 -20.92 -26.54
N ASP A 802 29.75 -20.08 -27.53
CA ASP A 802 28.41 -19.52 -27.69
C ASP A 802 27.67 -20.39 -28.72
N ALA A 803 26.96 -21.42 -28.23
CA ALA A 803 25.82 -22.09 -28.89
C ALA A 803 25.48 -23.42 -28.21
N ALA A 804 24.80 -23.39 -27.06
CA ALA A 804 23.90 -24.47 -26.60
C ALA A 804 23.25 -24.07 -25.26
N ILE A 805 22.22 -23.22 -25.31
CA ILE A 805 21.01 -23.27 -24.46
C ILE A 805 19.97 -22.49 -25.28
N VAL A 806 19.26 -23.21 -26.14
CA VAL A 806 18.06 -22.71 -26.82
C VAL A 806 16.85 -23.30 -26.08
N ASP A 807 15.95 -22.39 -25.73
CA ASP A 807 14.53 -22.54 -25.36
C ASP A 807 13.97 -23.96 -25.18
N ALA A 808 13.68 -24.32 -23.92
CA ALA A 808 12.76 -25.39 -23.57
C ALA A 808 11.31 -24.86 -23.35
N ASP A 809 10.89 -23.85 -24.11
CA ASP A 809 9.52 -23.28 -24.08
C ASP A 809 8.74 -23.49 -25.40
N ALA A 810 9.26 -24.30 -26.32
CA ALA A 810 8.67 -24.52 -27.66
C ALA A 810 8.16 -25.95 -27.90
N ILE A 811 7.48 -26.59 -26.94
CA ILE A 811 6.63 -27.78 -27.20
C ILE A 811 5.41 -27.74 -26.25
N ALA A 812 4.44 -26.86 -26.51
CA ALA A 812 3.13 -26.91 -25.84
C ALA A 812 1.98 -26.25 -26.64
N ASN A 813 2.14 -26.03 -27.96
CA ASN A 813 1.12 -25.42 -28.81
C ASN A 813 0.99 -26.14 -30.15
N THR A 814 0.46 -27.36 -30.10
CA THR A 814 -0.13 -28.21 -31.17
C THR A 814 -0.49 -29.50 -30.41
N ASP A 815 -1.72 -29.97 -30.25
CA ASP A 815 -2.78 -30.15 -31.24
C ASP A 815 -4.17 -30.13 -30.60
N VAL A 816 -5.10 -29.50 -31.34
CA VAL A 816 -6.51 -29.88 -31.37
C VAL A 816 -6.61 -31.02 -32.38
N ILE A 817 -7.21 -32.17 -32.02
CA ILE A 817 -8.05 -33.02 -32.90
C ILE A 817 -8.58 -34.23 -32.08
N THR A 818 -9.91 -34.21 -31.93
CA THR A 818 -10.93 -35.27 -31.81
C THR A 818 -10.63 -36.69 -31.36
N ASP A 819 -11.56 -37.19 -30.53
CA ASP A 819 -11.95 -38.59 -30.31
C ASP A 819 -11.78 -39.49 -31.54
N GLN A 820 -11.01 -40.58 -31.41
CA GLN A 820 -11.37 -41.88 -31.97
C GLN A 820 -10.54 -43.01 -31.35
N GLU A 821 -11.24 -44.11 -31.10
CA GLU A 821 -10.80 -45.37 -30.50
C GLU A 821 -9.52 -45.94 -31.13
N VAL A 822 -8.53 -46.35 -30.32
CA VAL A 822 -7.69 -47.51 -30.64
C VAL A 822 -7.32 -48.28 -29.38
N LYS A 823 -7.70 -49.56 -29.39
CA LYS A 823 -7.43 -50.61 -28.41
C LYS A 823 -5.93 -50.80 -28.19
N LEU A 824 -5.51 -50.81 -26.92
CA LEU A 824 -4.22 -51.32 -26.47
C LEU A 824 -4.27 -52.85 -26.47
N ASN A 825 -3.56 -53.46 -27.42
CA ASN A 825 -3.10 -54.85 -27.30
C ASN A 825 -1.72 -54.83 -26.64
N ILE A 826 -1.66 -55.52 -25.51
CA ILE A 826 -0.48 -55.89 -24.73
C ILE A 826 0.38 -56.83 -25.59
N THR A 827 1.69 -56.60 -25.66
CA THR A 827 2.71 -57.66 -25.69
C THR A 827 4.09 -57.07 -25.38
N ASP A 828 4.82 -57.83 -24.58
CA ASP A 828 6.10 -57.57 -23.95
C ASP A 828 7.27 -57.47 -24.94
N GLU A 829 8.22 -56.57 -24.67
CA GLU A 829 9.68 -56.82 -24.66
C GLU A 829 10.43 -55.73 -23.89
#